data_AF-H3ASK3-F1
#
_entry.id   AF-H3ASK3-F1
#
_cell.length_a   1.000
_cell.length_b   1.000
_cell.length_c   1.000
_cell.angle_alpha   90.00
_cell.angle_beta   90.00
_cell.angle_gamma   90.00
#
_symmetry.space_group_name_H-M   'P 1'
#
loop_
_entity.id
_entity.type
_entity.pdbx_description
1 polymer ?
#
loop_
_entity_poly.entity_id
_entity_poly.type
_entity_poly.pdbx_seq_one_letter_code
_entity_poly.pdbx_strand_id
1 'polypeptide(L)'
;MEDFRITYVRLCKENGVEPQESVLSQLHNMRDAAGRTRLDLATQSLTVDTCAALGKALQNDVLLTEVVLSDCMLPEDGVKVLLLGLCSNTTAKLLDLKGNNMKAAGAEALGKLLRHNKSLRSLTLEWNGLGMWEEGFSILCDGLAANNFLKHLDLRNNQINHQGAGELAMALKHNSTLEELDLRWNNIGLLGGRVLLNSLQQNRTLVRLELAGNNIPSDVMCFCLKPDQVIDHNLDRQSTQRENRSRTHILSKEIQSLKGEKNKQFLDMMDTIEKQRNEMNRSSSLSHPSLGYSRSLSPIPVWVIPALSCSRLQMTEAALALSQQKSNDLADLVSRVQLEKSEMKERLAKELRMDKEEAAKRETKLLREINSLNEKNLLLKNKVDELERRCKSQQELIFELKQDMTNTTAELKLRLVQTEDHFESEKKRYKLLLDDTETLRQKEVVDHMTRHLEESERALQERIQKLEGIRIHLEEELSHAKAASVTERAQSEEELIKVRNQIRLEEQQRLVHVEEKLRLLAQSRDESQRYCLQQKQMVAELQAKNSNLSLEMEGLQRRLEELQQKLNGKEQEKVAEVNKVRVEMQEQIGHLQAAMTAQDGLKEKIAALERQLKVQSSSHREALLDKESEIASLLEKLRLKDGEISRMREDETQRARILQNAVLAYVQASPLGALSPRK
;
A
#
# COMPACT_ATOMS: atom_id res chain seq x y z
N MET A 1 -0.50 35.89 -27.78
CA MET A 1 -1.13 34.98 -26.78
C MET A 1 -1.68 33.73 -27.44
N GLU A 2 -2.47 33.85 -28.51
CA GLU A 2 -2.89 32.69 -29.32
C GLU A 2 -1.68 31.87 -29.82
N ASP A 3 -0.56 32.55 -30.07
CA ASP A 3 0.76 31.98 -30.40
C ASP A 3 1.29 31.01 -29.33
N PHE A 4 1.08 31.31 -28.05
CA PHE A 4 1.48 30.43 -26.94
C PHE A 4 0.62 29.16 -26.94
N ARG A 5 -0.69 29.30 -27.12
CA ARG A 5 -1.62 28.17 -27.28
C ARG A 5 -1.28 27.32 -28.50
N ILE A 6 -0.98 27.93 -29.65
CA ILE A 6 -0.55 27.24 -30.87
C ILE A 6 0.78 26.51 -30.64
N THR A 7 1.72 27.13 -29.94
CA THR A 7 3.03 26.53 -29.61
C THR A 7 2.88 25.36 -28.64
N TYR A 8 2.08 25.50 -27.58
CA TYR A 8 1.76 24.42 -26.65
C TYR A 8 1.06 23.24 -27.35
N VAL A 9 0.01 23.48 -28.14
CA VAL A 9 -0.69 22.43 -28.91
C VAL A 9 0.25 21.75 -29.91
N ARG A 10 1.19 22.49 -30.51
CA ARG A 10 2.22 21.92 -31.40
C ARG A 10 3.18 21.02 -30.61
N LEU A 11 3.71 21.49 -29.49
CA LEU A 11 4.63 20.74 -28.62
C LEU A 11 3.99 19.48 -28.04
N CYS A 12 2.71 19.50 -27.68
CA CYS A 12 1.96 18.31 -27.29
C CYS A 12 1.90 17.29 -28.44
N LYS A 13 1.56 17.72 -29.66
CA LYS A 13 1.54 16.85 -30.86
C LYS A 13 2.92 16.33 -31.24
N GLU A 14 3.98 17.14 -31.11
CA GLU A 14 5.37 16.73 -31.35
C GLU A 14 5.86 15.71 -30.32
N ASN A 15 5.41 15.81 -29.06
CA ASN A 15 5.67 14.82 -28.02
C ASN A 15 4.71 13.59 -28.10
N GLY A 16 3.74 13.57 -29.03
CA GLY A 16 2.79 12.46 -29.19
C GLY A 16 1.62 12.40 -28.19
N VAL A 17 1.30 13.50 -27.51
CA VAL A 17 0.32 13.56 -26.40
C VAL A 17 -0.82 14.53 -26.73
N GLU A 18 -2.05 14.17 -26.33
CA GLU A 18 -3.21 15.05 -26.47
C GLU A 18 -3.12 16.23 -25.47
N PRO A 19 -3.25 17.49 -25.92
CA PRO A 19 -3.15 18.65 -25.04
C PRO A 19 -4.35 18.71 -24.08
N GLN A 20 -4.08 18.68 -22.76
CA GLN A 20 -5.13 18.65 -21.74
C GLN A 20 -6.13 19.81 -21.91
N GLU A 21 -7.43 19.47 -21.99
CA GLU A 21 -8.49 20.46 -22.20
C GLU A 21 -8.52 21.53 -21.11
N SER A 22 -8.19 21.17 -19.85
CA SER A 22 -8.14 22.10 -18.72
C SER A 22 -7.10 23.23 -18.91
N VAL A 23 -5.96 22.93 -19.54
CA VAL A 23 -4.93 23.92 -19.92
C VAL A 23 -5.44 24.78 -21.08
N LEU A 24 -6.09 24.17 -22.08
CA LEU A 24 -6.65 24.87 -23.23
C LEU A 24 -7.85 25.76 -22.88
N SER A 25 -8.63 25.40 -21.86
CA SER A 25 -9.74 26.21 -21.32
C SER A 25 -9.22 27.43 -20.57
N GLN A 26 -8.22 27.27 -19.69
CA GLN A 26 -7.62 28.42 -19.02
C GLN A 26 -6.94 29.36 -20.00
N LEU A 27 -6.27 28.83 -21.04
CA LEU A 27 -5.68 29.63 -22.12
C LEU A 27 -6.70 30.43 -22.97
N HIS A 28 -8.00 30.12 -22.93
CA HIS A 28 -9.05 31.01 -23.47
C HIS A 28 -9.45 32.12 -22.48
N ASN A 29 -9.49 31.81 -21.18
CA ASN A 29 -10.01 32.70 -20.14
C ASN A 29 -9.04 33.81 -19.72
N MET A 30 -7.81 33.83 -20.26
CA MET A 30 -6.69 34.77 -19.99
C MET A 30 -6.98 36.27 -20.20
N ARG A 31 -8.21 36.69 -20.49
CA ARG A 31 -8.56 38.07 -20.87
C ARG A 31 -8.91 38.94 -19.65
N ASP A 32 -8.05 38.89 -18.64
CA ASP A 32 -8.27 39.58 -17.37
C ASP A 32 -8.15 41.12 -17.52
N ALA A 33 -9.03 41.86 -16.86
CA ALA A 33 -9.32 43.27 -17.17
C ALA A 33 -8.17 44.25 -16.85
N ALA A 34 -7.13 43.78 -16.15
CA ALA A 34 -5.95 44.55 -15.77
C ALA A 34 -4.76 44.41 -16.76
N GLY A 35 -4.91 43.65 -17.85
CA GLY A 35 -3.82 43.44 -18.83
C GLY A 35 -2.64 42.63 -18.30
N ARG A 36 -2.85 41.86 -17.22
CA ARG A 36 -1.84 40.94 -16.68
C ARG A 36 -1.95 39.58 -17.35
N THR A 37 -0.79 38.96 -17.57
CA THR A 37 -0.64 37.69 -18.26
C THR A 37 -0.31 36.60 -17.23
N ARG A 38 -1.37 36.14 -16.54
CA ARG A 38 -1.32 35.10 -15.51
C ARG A 38 -1.79 33.76 -16.09
N LEU A 39 -0.90 32.78 -16.18
CA LEU A 39 -1.28 31.39 -16.46
C LEU A 39 -1.64 30.73 -15.13
N ASP A 40 -2.93 30.41 -14.95
CA ASP A 40 -3.42 29.73 -13.75
C ASP A 40 -3.90 28.32 -14.09
N LEU A 41 -3.24 27.33 -13.50
CA LEU A 41 -3.53 25.90 -13.66
C LEU A 41 -3.73 25.22 -12.29
N ALA A 42 -3.99 25.98 -11.23
CA ALA A 42 -4.12 25.45 -9.87
C ALA A 42 -5.17 24.32 -9.78
N THR A 43 -4.91 23.34 -8.92
CA THR A 43 -5.71 22.10 -8.71
C THR A 43 -5.83 21.16 -9.92
N GLN A 44 -5.15 21.44 -11.04
CA GLN A 44 -5.12 20.54 -12.20
C GLN A 44 -3.98 19.52 -12.10
N SER A 45 -4.30 18.23 -12.24
CA SER A 45 -3.31 17.15 -12.32
C SER A 45 -2.61 17.16 -13.69
N LEU A 46 -1.34 17.58 -13.71
CA LEU A 46 -0.55 17.68 -14.94
C LEU A 46 0.35 16.44 -15.14
N THR A 47 0.30 15.84 -16.33
CA THR A 47 1.17 14.71 -16.69
C THR A 47 2.62 15.16 -16.91
N VAL A 48 3.58 14.23 -16.83
CA VAL A 48 5.01 14.51 -17.11
C VAL A 48 5.18 15.18 -18.48
N ASP A 49 4.49 14.68 -19.50
CA ASP A 49 4.57 15.20 -20.87
C ASP A 49 3.90 16.57 -21.03
N THR A 50 2.84 16.84 -20.25
CA THR A 50 2.24 18.17 -20.16
C THR A 50 3.21 19.16 -19.52
N CYS A 51 3.87 18.77 -18.41
CA CYS A 51 4.93 19.57 -17.79
C CYS A 51 6.11 19.81 -18.74
N ALA A 52 6.47 18.82 -19.57
CA ALA A 52 7.51 18.96 -20.58
C ALA A 52 7.12 19.89 -21.75
N ALA A 53 5.88 19.81 -22.23
CA ALA A 53 5.34 20.73 -23.23
C ALA A 53 5.21 22.17 -22.68
N LEU A 54 4.73 22.33 -21.46
CA LEU A 54 4.66 23.63 -20.76
C LEU A 54 6.06 24.20 -20.52
N GLY A 55 7.04 23.39 -20.07
CA GLY A 55 8.42 23.84 -19.87
C GLY A 55 9.05 24.37 -21.16
N LYS A 56 8.92 23.64 -22.28
CA LYS A 56 9.38 24.08 -23.61
C LYS A 56 8.66 25.34 -24.12
N ALA A 57 7.34 25.46 -23.85
CA ALA A 57 6.56 26.63 -24.24
C ALA A 57 6.95 27.88 -23.43
N LEU A 58 7.05 27.74 -22.10
CA LEU A 58 7.46 28.80 -21.17
C LEU A 58 8.91 29.25 -21.40
N GLN A 59 9.80 28.37 -21.85
CA GLN A 59 11.18 28.71 -22.17
C GLN A 59 11.30 29.85 -23.19
N ASN A 60 10.41 29.87 -24.18
CA ASN A 60 10.41 30.84 -25.30
C ASN A 60 9.35 31.94 -25.15
N ASP A 61 8.54 31.92 -24.09
CA ASP A 61 7.42 32.85 -23.98
C ASP A 61 7.83 34.25 -23.51
N VAL A 62 7.30 35.25 -24.21
CA VAL A 62 7.59 36.68 -24.01
C VAL A 62 6.47 37.38 -23.23
N LEU A 63 5.34 36.70 -23.00
CA LEU A 63 4.12 37.36 -22.52
C LEU A 63 3.80 37.08 -21.04
N LEU A 64 3.87 35.84 -20.57
CA LEU A 64 3.45 35.43 -19.22
C LEU A 64 4.35 36.03 -18.13
N THR A 65 3.73 36.70 -17.16
CA THR A 65 4.42 37.32 -16.01
C THR A 65 4.13 36.63 -14.68
N GLU A 66 3.00 35.93 -14.58
CA GLU A 66 2.58 35.18 -13.39
C GLU A 66 2.25 33.74 -13.82
N VAL A 67 2.80 32.73 -13.15
CA VAL A 67 2.52 31.30 -13.41
C VAL A 67 2.12 30.65 -12.10
N VAL A 68 0.92 30.07 -12.05
CA VAL A 68 0.31 29.50 -10.84
C VAL A 68 -0.01 28.03 -11.08
N LEU A 69 0.64 27.18 -10.30
CA LEU A 69 0.63 25.71 -10.37
C LEU A 69 0.42 25.11 -8.98
N SER A 70 -0.45 25.73 -8.19
CA SER A 70 -0.74 25.31 -6.81
C SER A 70 -1.56 24.02 -6.78
N ASP A 71 -1.18 23.07 -5.92
CA ASP A 71 -1.87 21.80 -5.68
C ASP A 71 -2.08 20.95 -6.96
N CYS A 72 -1.12 21.02 -7.90
CA CYS A 72 -1.13 20.31 -9.19
C CYS A 72 -0.62 18.86 -9.13
N MET A 73 -0.16 18.39 -7.97
CA MET A 73 0.43 17.05 -7.77
C MET A 73 1.53 16.70 -8.78
N LEU A 74 2.37 17.69 -9.11
CA LEU A 74 3.35 17.57 -10.20
C LEU A 74 4.30 16.37 -10.00
N PRO A 75 4.41 15.45 -10.98
CA PRO A 75 5.35 14.33 -10.88
C PRO A 75 6.81 14.82 -10.91
N GLU A 76 7.70 14.10 -10.23
CA GLU A 76 9.07 14.52 -9.93
C GLU A 76 9.91 14.87 -11.18
N ASP A 77 9.84 14.05 -12.23
CA ASP A 77 10.45 14.38 -13.54
C ASP A 77 9.75 15.53 -14.27
N GLY A 78 8.43 15.67 -14.09
CA GLY A 78 7.65 16.78 -14.64
C GLY A 78 8.07 18.13 -14.03
N VAL A 79 8.21 18.19 -12.70
CA VAL A 79 8.79 19.33 -11.97
C VAL A 79 10.16 19.69 -12.54
N LYS A 80 11.04 18.70 -12.68
CA LYS A 80 12.41 18.88 -13.15
C LYS A 80 12.46 19.48 -14.56
N VAL A 81 11.67 18.97 -15.51
CA VAL A 81 11.65 19.49 -16.89
C VAL A 81 10.98 20.87 -16.97
N LEU A 82 9.90 21.10 -16.23
CA LEU A 82 9.22 22.41 -16.15
C LEU A 82 10.17 23.50 -15.64
N LEU A 83 10.87 23.24 -14.53
CA LEU A 83 11.82 24.17 -13.92
C LEU A 83 13.04 24.42 -14.83
N LEU A 84 13.54 23.40 -15.52
CA LEU A 84 14.62 23.56 -16.50
C LEU A 84 14.22 24.47 -17.68
N GLY A 85 12.96 24.43 -18.13
CA GLY A 85 12.43 25.40 -19.10
C GLY A 85 12.40 26.83 -18.55
N LEU A 86 11.96 26.99 -17.30
CA LEU A 86 11.91 28.28 -16.60
C LEU A 86 13.31 28.85 -16.25
N CYS A 87 14.38 28.05 -16.28
CA CYS A 87 15.76 28.54 -16.13
C CYS A 87 16.16 29.55 -17.23
N SER A 88 15.68 29.38 -18.47
CA SER A 88 15.98 30.28 -19.59
C SER A 88 14.93 31.39 -19.78
N ASN A 89 13.75 31.26 -19.16
CA ASN A 89 12.70 32.27 -19.26
C ASN A 89 13.16 33.62 -18.64
N THR A 90 12.74 34.73 -19.26
CA THR A 90 13.14 36.10 -18.87
C THR A 90 11.96 37.01 -18.51
N THR A 91 10.75 36.47 -18.43
CA THR A 91 9.48 37.22 -18.42
C THR A 91 8.59 36.92 -17.21
N ALA A 92 8.60 35.66 -16.74
CA ALA A 92 7.95 35.24 -15.51
C ALA A 92 8.57 35.93 -14.28
N LYS A 93 7.71 36.55 -13.47
CA LYS A 93 8.06 37.33 -12.26
C LYS A 93 7.50 36.70 -10.99
N LEU A 94 6.37 36.01 -11.09
CA LEU A 94 5.75 35.24 -10.01
C LEU A 94 5.61 33.78 -10.44
N LEU A 95 6.05 32.87 -9.59
CA LEU A 95 5.89 31.42 -9.76
C LEU A 95 5.31 30.85 -8.47
N ASP A 96 4.09 30.32 -8.54
CA ASP A 96 3.47 29.60 -7.43
C ASP A 96 3.51 28.09 -7.72
N LEU A 97 4.16 27.34 -6.83
CA LEU A 97 4.32 25.89 -6.88
C LEU A 97 3.88 25.24 -5.57
N LYS A 98 2.94 25.87 -4.84
CA LYS A 98 2.39 25.34 -3.59
C LYS A 98 1.90 23.90 -3.71
N GLY A 99 2.08 23.08 -2.68
CA GLY A 99 1.39 21.80 -2.52
C GLY A 99 1.76 20.69 -3.51
N ASN A 100 2.91 20.79 -4.19
CA ASN A 100 3.33 19.84 -5.22
C ASN A 100 4.24 18.70 -4.72
N ASN A 101 4.58 18.68 -3.42
CA ASN A 101 5.38 17.62 -2.78
C ASN A 101 6.67 17.29 -3.57
N MET A 102 7.44 18.33 -3.89
CA MET A 102 8.50 18.31 -4.93
C MET A 102 9.72 17.41 -4.63
N LYS A 103 9.83 16.88 -3.39
CA LYS A 103 10.94 16.04 -2.89
C LYS A 103 12.35 16.59 -3.15
N ALA A 104 13.36 15.73 -3.06
CA ALA A 104 14.77 16.06 -3.28
C ALA A 104 15.08 16.56 -4.70
N ALA A 105 14.61 15.87 -5.75
CA ALA A 105 14.94 16.27 -7.12
C ALA A 105 14.29 17.59 -7.53
N GLY A 106 13.11 17.92 -7.00
CA GLY A 106 12.49 19.23 -7.16
C GLY A 106 13.20 20.33 -6.39
N ALA A 107 13.71 20.06 -5.19
CA ALA A 107 14.58 21.00 -4.45
C ALA A 107 15.88 21.31 -5.23
N GLU A 108 16.54 20.27 -5.77
CA GLU A 108 17.72 20.41 -6.62
C GLU A 108 17.42 21.25 -7.89
N ALA A 109 16.27 20.99 -8.54
CA ALA A 109 15.82 21.73 -9.70
C ALA A 109 15.46 23.19 -9.38
N LEU A 110 14.92 23.49 -8.18
CA LEU A 110 14.69 24.85 -7.70
C LEU A 110 15.99 25.60 -7.43
N GLY A 111 17.01 24.95 -6.85
CA GLY A 111 18.35 25.55 -6.71
C GLY A 111 18.98 25.89 -8.06
N LYS A 112 18.84 24.98 -9.04
CA LYS A 112 19.27 25.21 -10.44
C LYS A 112 18.47 26.34 -11.11
N LEU A 113 17.17 26.46 -10.86
CA LEU A 113 16.34 27.59 -11.31
C LEU A 113 16.86 28.91 -10.74
N LEU A 114 16.96 29.01 -9.42
CA LEU A 114 17.37 30.25 -8.73
C LEU A 114 18.78 30.70 -9.15
N ARG A 115 19.70 29.77 -9.38
CA ARG A 115 21.06 30.09 -9.83
C ARG A 115 21.12 30.71 -11.23
N HIS A 116 20.15 30.45 -12.12
CA HIS A 116 20.19 30.87 -13.53
C HIS A 116 19.13 31.92 -13.90
N ASN A 117 17.93 31.86 -13.32
CA ASN A 117 16.82 32.74 -13.66
C ASN A 117 17.06 34.19 -13.15
N LYS A 118 16.76 35.18 -13.99
CA LYS A 118 17.01 36.61 -13.75
C LYS A 118 15.74 37.47 -13.78
N SER A 119 14.57 36.86 -13.95
CA SER A 119 13.28 37.54 -14.06
C SER A 119 12.42 37.41 -12.80
N LEU A 120 12.51 36.25 -12.13
CA LEU A 120 11.67 35.86 -11.02
C LEU A 120 11.88 36.79 -9.81
N ARG A 121 10.77 37.27 -9.25
CA ARG A 121 10.69 38.22 -8.12
C ARG A 121 9.95 37.65 -6.92
N SER A 122 8.98 36.78 -7.16
CA SER A 122 8.18 36.10 -6.15
C SER A 122 8.14 34.59 -6.44
N LEU A 123 8.37 33.78 -5.41
CA LEU A 123 8.36 32.32 -5.49
C LEU A 123 7.61 31.73 -4.29
N THR A 124 6.47 31.09 -4.54
CA THR A 124 5.67 30.39 -3.52
C THR A 124 5.99 28.89 -3.54
N LEU A 125 6.50 28.37 -2.42
CA LEU A 125 6.83 26.95 -2.23
C LEU A 125 6.11 26.36 -1.01
N GLU A 126 5.03 26.97 -0.54
CA GLU A 126 4.21 26.50 0.58
C GLU A 126 3.86 24.99 0.44
N TRP A 127 3.96 24.21 1.53
CA TRP A 127 3.58 22.77 1.58
C TRP A 127 4.32 21.84 0.58
N ASN A 128 5.63 22.02 0.34
CA ASN A 128 6.41 21.14 -0.55
C ASN A 128 7.37 20.15 0.14
N GLY A 129 7.51 20.19 1.48
CA GLY A 129 8.35 19.26 2.24
C GLY A 129 9.86 19.36 1.95
N LEU A 130 10.32 20.48 1.38
CA LEU A 130 11.69 20.64 0.88
C LEU A 130 12.76 20.43 1.96
N GLY A 131 12.45 20.78 3.22
CA GLY A 131 13.34 20.68 4.37
C GLY A 131 13.56 19.27 4.92
N MET A 132 12.87 18.25 4.37
CA MET A 132 13.16 16.84 4.66
C MET A 132 14.42 16.33 3.93
N TRP A 133 14.90 17.06 2.92
CA TRP A 133 15.90 16.59 1.96
C TRP A 133 17.15 17.49 2.03
N GLU A 134 17.97 17.30 3.06
CA GLU A 134 19.08 18.21 3.42
C GLU A 134 19.98 18.57 2.22
N GLU A 135 20.49 17.59 1.47
CA GLU A 135 21.30 17.85 0.25
C GLU A 135 20.56 18.70 -0.81
N GLY A 136 19.27 18.43 -1.04
CA GLY A 136 18.46 19.16 -2.01
C GLY A 136 18.12 20.59 -1.53
N PHE A 137 17.94 20.76 -0.22
CA PHE A 137 17.71 22.06 0.40
C PHE A 137 19.00 22.91 0.43
N SER A 138 20.15 22.29 0.61
CA SER A 138 21.48 22.91 0.48
C SER A 138 21.67 23.51 -0.91
N ILE A 139 21.35 22.74 -1.97
CA ILE A 139 21.43 23.19 -3.37
C ILE A 139 20.42 24.32 -3.66
N LEU A 140 19.25 24.32 -3.01
CA LEU A 140 18.30 25.43 -3.05
C LEU A 140 18.86 26.69 -2.38
N CYS A 141 19.52 26.54 -1.23
CA CYS A 141 20.19 27.63 -0.51
C CYS A 141 21.37 28.23 -1.30
N ASP A 142 22.21 27.42 -1.92
CA ASP A 142 23.26 27.87 -2.84
C ASP A 142 22.68 28.62 -4.05
N GLY A 143 21.59 28.10 -4.62
CA GLY A 143 20.84 28.78 -5.68
C GLY A 143 20.30 30.14 -5.26
N LEU A 144 19.77 30.24 -4.04
CA LEU A 144 19.31 31.49 -3.44
C LEU A 144 20.45 32.46 -3.13
N ALA A 145 21.60 31.97 -2.65
CA ALA A 145 22.78 32.79 -2.38
C ALA A 145 23.34 33.45 -3.65
N ALA A 146 23.29 32.72 -4.79
CA ALA A 146 23.69 33.23 -6.09
C ALA A 146 22.63 34.13 -6.77
N ASN A 147 21.35 34.02 -6.38
CA ASN A 147 20.28 34.79 -7.01
C ASN A 147 20.27 36.27 -6.56
N ASN A 148 20.26 37.18 -7.53
CA ASN A 148 20.25 38.62 -7.30
C ASN A 148 19.00 39.29 -7.94
N PHE A 149 17.86 38.60 -7.92
CA PHE A 149 16.62 39.05 -8.56
C PHE A 149 15.36 38.79 -7.72
N LEU A 150 15.30 37.66 -7.01
CA LEU A 150 14.20 37.27 -6.13
C LEU A 150 14.09 38.27 -4.97
N LYS A 151 12.85 38.64 -4.65
CA LYS A 151 12.47 39.59 -3.59
C LYS A 151 11.59 38.94 -2.52
N HIS A 152 10.67 38.07 -2.92
CA HIS A 152 9.71 37.42 -2.04
C HIS A 152 9.87 35.90 -2.15
N LEU A 153 10.13 35.22 -1.04
CA LEU A 153 10.24 33.76 -0.96
C LEU A 153 9.35 33.22 0.15
N ASP A 154 8.43 32.34 -0.20
CA ASP A 154 7.54 31.69 0.75
C ASP A 154 7.88 30.19 0.85
N LEU A 155 8.38 29.80 2.03
CA LEU A 155 8.77 28.45 2.40
C LEU A 155 7.89 27.89 3.54
N ARG A 156 6.63 28.35 3.67
CA ARG A 156 5.71 27.87 4.71
C ARG A 156 5.48 26.37 4.68
N ASN A 157 5.49 25.74 5.86
CA ASN A 157 5.26 24.31 6.06
C ASN A 157 6.06 23.40 5.11
N ASN A 158 7.37 23.62 5.02
CA ASN A 158 8.32 22.79 4.27
C ASN A 158 9.12 21.81 5.14
N GLN A 159 8.78 21.69 6.44
CA GLN A 159 9.49 20.87 7.42
C GLN A 159 10.99 21.21 7.58
N ILE A 160 11.39 22.46 7.30
CA ILE A 160 12.78 22.93 7.43
C ILE A 160 13.26 22.72 8.86
N ASN A 161 14.33 21.95 9.02
CA ASN A 161 14.92 21.60 10.30
C ASN A 161 15.99 22.62 10.74
N HIS A 162 16.66 22.35 11.86
CA HIS A 162 17.69 23.23 12.40
C HIS A 162 18.98 23.31 11.55
N GLN A 163 19.28 22.30 10.71
CA GLN A 163 20.44 22.29 9.80
C GLN A 163 20.14 23.13 8.56
N GLY A 164 19.03 22.86 7.87
CA GLY A 164 18.58 23.67 6.73
C GLY A 164 18.34 25.14 7.10
N ALA A 165 17.92 25.44 8.33
CA ALA A 165 17.88 26.81 8.84
C ALA A 165 19.27 27.49 8.90
N GLY A 166 20.33 26.72 9.16
CA GLY A 166 21.72 27.19 9.11
C GLY A 166 22.23 27.42 7.69
N GLU A 167 21.87 26.55 6.74
CA GLU A 167 22.16 26.73 5.32
C GLU A 167 21.44 27.97 4.75
N LEU A 168 20.17 28.14 5.09
CA LEU A 168 19.37 29.30 4.71
C LEU A 168 19.93 30.59 5.32
N ALA A 169 20.42 30.55 6.57
CA ALA A 169 21.12 31.67 7.19
C ALA A 169 22.43 32.01 6.44
N MET A 170 23.19 31.01 5.99
CA MET A 170 24.37 31.21 5.15
C MET A 170 24.03 31.78 3.77
N ALA A 171 22.91 31.36 3.16
CA ALA A 171 22.41 31.94 1.92
C ALA A 171 21.97 33.40 2.10
N LEU A 172 21.21 33.71 3.16
CA LEU A 172 20.75 35.06 3.51
C LEU A 172 21.91 36.03 3.80
N LYS A 173 23.03 35.54 4.32
CA LYS A 173 24.25 36.35 4.51
C LYS A 173 24.86 36.84 3.19
N HIS A 174 24.68 36.10 2.09
CA HIS A 174 25.25 36.44 0.78
C HIS A 174 24.23 37.05 -0.18
N ASN A 175 22.96 36.67 -0.09
CA ASN A 175 21.89 37.25 -0.89
C ASN A 175 21.69 38.74 -0.56
N SER A 176 21.64 39.58 -1.60
CA SER A 176 21.54 41.04 -1.49
C SER A 176 20.29 41.63 -2.16
N THR A 177 19.25 40.82 -2.40
CA THR A 177 18.02 41.26 -3.07
C THR A 177 16.71 40.72 -2.48
N LEU A 178 16.76 39.71 -1.62
CA LEU A 178 15.58 39.22 -0.92
C LEU A 178 15.11 40.27 0.09
N GLU A 179 13.81 40.58 0.04
CA GLU A 179 13.13 41.62 0.81
C GLU A 179 12.12 41.00 1.78
N GLU A 180 11.45 39.92 1.41
CA GLU A 180 10.48 39.20 2.23
C GLU A 180 10.73 37.69 2.22
N LEU A 181 10.75 37.07 3.41
CA LEU A 181 10.91 35.64 3.61
C LEU A 181 9.86 35.11 4.59
N ASP A 182 9.04 34.16 4.15
CA ASP A 182 8.08 33.47 5.00
C ASP A 182 8.55 32.05 5.33
N LEU A 183 8.72 31.77 6.63
CA LEU A 183 9.16 30.49 7.16
C LEU A 183 8.15 29.88 8.12
N ARG A 184 6.90 30.37 8.16
CA ARG A 184 5.92 29.91 9.16
C ARG A 184 5.66 28.40 9.09
N TRP A 185 5.46 27.78 10.25
CA TRP A 185 5.17 26.35 10.41
C TRP A 185 6.28 25.38 9.92
N ASN A 186 7.57 25.71 10.11
CA ASN A 186 8.68 24.76 9.95
C ASN A 186 9.19 24.27 11.33
N ASN A 187 10.29 23.51 11.38
CA ASN A 187 10.85 22.92 12.62
C ASN A 187 12.28 23.43 12.89
N ILE A 188 12.46 24.75 12.77
CA ILE A 188 13.75 25.44 12.86
C ILE A 188 14.39 25.30 14.26
N GLY A 189 13.58 25.35 15.32
CA GLY A 189 14.03 25.17 16.70
C GLY A 189 14.98 26.26 17.22
N LEU A 190 15.41 26.10 18.47
CA LEU A 190 16.30 27.07 19.16
C LEU A 190 17.65 27.28 18.42
N LEU A 191 18.25 26.21 17.91
CA LEU A 191 19.56 26.29 17.23
C LEU A 191 19.45 27.06 15.91
N GLY A 192 18.53 26.65 15.02
CA GLY A 192 18.30 27.33 13.74
C GLY A 192 17.90 28.80 13.94
N GLY A 193 17.07 29.10 14.94
CA GLY A 193 16.68 30.47 15.28
C GLY A 193 17.86 31.37 15.66
N ARG A 194 18.85 30.84 16.41
CA ARG A 194 20.09 31.57 16.75
C ARG A 194 21.00 31.80 15.55
N VAL A 195 21.10 30.84 14.62
CA VAL A 195 21.94 31.01 13.41
C VAL A 195 21.30 32.03 12.45
N LEU A 196 19.97 31.98 12.28
CA LEU A 196 19.22 32.99 11.53
C LEU A 196 19.43 34.39 12.11
N LEU A 197 19.32 34.58 13.43
CA LEU A 197 19.58 35.87 14.09
C LEU A 197 20.95 36.47 13.72
N ASN A 198 22.01 35.65 13.70
CA ASN A 198 23.37 36.08 13.34
C ASN A 198 23.48 36.46 11.84
N SER A 199 22.80 35.73 10.95
CA SER A 199 22.75 36.11 9.53
C SER A 199 21.98 37.42 9.27
N LEU A 200 20.91 37.67 10.02
CA LEU A 200 20.09 38.88 9.89
C LEU A 200 20.86 40.15 10.28
N GLN A 201 21.75 40.08 11.28
CA GLN A 201 22.65 41.19 11.63
C GLN A 201 23.61 41.56 10.48
N GLN A 202 23.84 40.66 9.52
CA GLN A 202 24.73 40.87 8.38
C GLN A 202 23.97 41.19 7.09
N ASN A 203 22.75 40.65 6.91
CA ASN A 203 21.87 40.97 5.79
C ASN A 203 21.32 42.41 5.89
N ARG A 204 21.28 43.13 4.75
CA ARG A 204 20.90 44.55 4.68
C ARG A 204 19.68 44.84 3.79
N THR A 205 18.94 43.80 3.40
CA THR A 205 17.85 43.90 2.40
C THR A 205 16.56 43.25 2.84
N LEU A 206 16.60 42.29 3.77
CA LEU A 206 15.41 41.66 4.31
C LEU A 206 14.65 42.67 5.19
N VAL A 207 13.40 42.91 4.82
CA VAL A 207 12.45 43.88 5.38
C VAL A 207 11.25 43.16 6.01
N ARG A 208 11.01 41.89 5.68
CA ARG A 208 10.03 41.04 6.36
C ARG A 208 10.54 39.63 6.56
N LEU A 209 10.37 39.12 7.78
CA LEU A 209 10.67 37.74 8.15
C LEU A 209 9.53 37.20 9.01
N GLU A 210 8.89 36.12 8.59
CA GLU A 210 7.76 35.51 9.30
C GLU A 210 8.17 34.15 9.90
N LEU A 211 8.34 34.09 11.22
CA LEU A 211 8.84 32.90 11.95
C LEU A 211 7.78 32.19 12.81
N ALA A 212 6.50 32.56 12.74
CA ALA A 212 5.46 31.95 13.58
C ALA A 212 5.36 30.42 13.42
N GLY A 213 5.19 29.69 14.53
CA GLY A 213 5.03 28.23 14.52
C GLY A 213 6.31 27.40 14.36
N ASN A 214 7.51 27.98 14.57
CA ASN A 214 8.80 27.32 14.31
C ASN A 214 9.48 26.58 15.47
N ASN A 215 8.79 26.39 16.60
CA ASN A 215 9.36 25.84 17.85
C ASN A 215 10.62 26.61 18.35
N ILE A 216 10.69 27.91 18.05
CA ILE A 216 11.72 28.83 18.56
C ILE A 216 11.22 29.39 19.90
N PRO A 217 12.00 29.31 21.00
CA PRO A 217 11.62 29.90 22.27
C PRO A 217 11.33 31.40 22.17
N SER A 218 10.39 31.89 23.00
CA SER A 218 9.89 33.27 23.04
C SER A 218 10.99 34.32 22.94
N ASP A 219 12.09 34.09 23.63
CA ASP A 219 13.14 35.09 23.83
C ASP A 219 13.95 35.28 22.54
N VAL A 220 14.35 34.17 21.91
CA VAL A 220 15.06 34.19 20.61
C VAL A 220 14.11 34.62 19.50
N MET A 221 12.85 34.18 19.53
CA MET A 221 11.80 34.64 18.63
C MET A 221 11.60 36.16 18.72
N CYS A 222 11.62 36.71 19.95
CA CYS A 222 11.55 38.15 20.21
C CYS A 222 12.81 38.89 19.74
N PHE A 223 14.02 38.31 19.86
CA PHE A 223 15.22 38.92 19.27
C PHE A 223 15.24 38.86 17.73
N CYS A 224 14.66 37.83 17.10
CA CYS A 224 14.55 37.72 15.64
C CYS A 224 13.46 38.62 15.03
N LEU A 225 12.39 38.92 15.78
CA LEU A 225 11.22 39.69 15.32
C LEU A 225 11.06 41.06 15.97
N LYS A 226 12.00 41.49 16.83
CA LYS A 226 11.98 42.85 17.40
C LYS A 226 12.16 43.88 16.28
N PRO A 227 11.27 44.89 16.16
CA PRO A 227 11.43 45.95 15.16
C PRO A 227 12.76 46.71 15.35
N ASP A 228 13.05 47.05 16.61
CA ASP A 228 13.96 48.10 17.08
C ASP A 228 15.40 48.19 16.52
N GLN A 229 15.95 47.20 15.80
CA GLN A 229 17.40 47.18 15.47
C GLN A 229 17.85 46.65 14.10
N VAL A 230 17.07 45.82 13.39
CA VAL A 230 17.55 45.21 12.12
C VAL A 230 16.53 45.36 11.00
N ILE A 231 15.31 44.88 11.21
CA ILE A 231 14.25 44.91 10.20
C ILE A 231 13.86 46.35 9.89
N ASP A 232 13.62 47.18 10.92
CA ASP A 232 13.29 48.60 10.73
C ASP A 232 14.47 49.38 10.11
N HIS A 233 15.72 49.09 10.50
CA HIS A 233 16.89 49.69 9.87
C HIS A 233 17.06 49.31 8.38
N ASN A 234 16.62 48.13 7.97
CA ASN A 234 16.57 47.75 6.56
C ASN A 234 15.38 48.40 5.84
N LEU A 235 14.23 48.53 6.50
CA LEU A 235 13.05 49.24 5.98
C LEU A 235 13.34 50.74 5.75
N ASP A 236 13.97 51.41 6.71
CA ASP A 236 14.39 52.83 6.61
C ASP A 236 15.45 53.05 5.53
N ARG A 237 16.40 52.11 5.40
CA ARG A 237 17.35 52.12 4.27
C ARG A 237 16.63 51.93 2.94
N GLN A 238 15.62 51.06 2.88
CA GLN A 238 14.88 50.84 1.65
C GLN A 238 13.97 52.04 1.31
N SER A 239 13.34 52.68 2.30
CA SER A 239 12.50 53.86 2.12
C SER A 239 13.34 55.05 1.64
N THR A 240 14.45 55.36 2.31
CA THR A 240 15.40 56.41 1.87
C THR A 240 16.05 56.11 0.52
N GLN A 241 16.36 54.85 0.19
CA GLN A 241 16.82 54.48 -1.16
C GLN A 241 15.73 54.66 -2.23
N ARG A 242 14.48 54.26 -1.95
CA ARG A 242 13.34 54.47 -2.86
C ARG A 242 13.11 55.97 -3.09
N GLU A 243 13.09 56.76 -2.02
CA GLU A 243 12.92 58.21 -2.08
C GLU A 243 14.07 58.90 -2.84
N ASN A 244 15.33 58.52 -2.60
CA ASN A 244 16.48 59.06 -3.31
C ASN A 244 16.53 58.64 -4.79
N ARG A 245 16.04 57.43 -5.14
CA ARG A 245 15.82 57.04 -6.55
C ARG A 245 14.70 57.85 -7.19
N SER A 246 13.63 58.17 -6.47
CA SER A 246 12.57 59.06 -6.95
C SER A 246 13.10 60.49 -7.17
N ARG A 247 13.85 61.05 -6.22
CA ARG A 247 14.52 62.36 -6.37
C ARG A 247 15.45 62.40 -7.57
N THR A 248 16.34 61.42 -7.72
CA THR A 248 17.27 61.38 -8.87
C THR A 248 16.56 61.16 -10.19
N HIS A 249 15.46 60.42 -10.25
CA HIS A 249 14.63 60.29 -11.46
C HIS A 249 13.93 61.61 -11.84
N ILE A 250 13.36 62.32 -10.87
CA ILE A 250 12.75 63.64 -11.08
C ILE A 250 13.80 64.63 -11.59
N LEU A 251 14.95 64.74 -10.90
CA LEU A 251 16.07 65.60 -11.31
C LEU A 251 16.60 65.23 -12.70
N SER A 252 16.68 63.93 -13.05
CA SER A 252 17.12 63.50 -14.39
C SER A 252 16.13 63.94 -15.47
N LYS A 253 14.83 63.82 -15.21
CA LYS A 253 13.76 64.27 -16.13
C LYS A 253 13.77 65.80 -16.29
N GLU A 254 14.01 66.53 -15.21
CA GLU A 254 14.09 67.99 -15.18
C GLU A 254 15.33 68.51 -15.92
N ILE A 255 16.51 67.91 -15.68
CA ILE A 255 17.74 68.13 -16.46
C ILE A 255 17.51 67.84 -17.95
N GLN A 256 16.75 66.79 -18.29
CA GLN A 256 16.43 66.45 -19.68
C GLN A 256 15.48 67.48 -20.32
N SER A 257 14.51 68.04 -19.58
CA SER A 257 13.67 69.16 -20.03
C SER A 257 14.52 70.41 -20.28
N LEU A 258 15.33 70.83 -19.29
CA LEU A 258 16.23 71.97 -19.38
C LEU A 258 17.22 71.84 -20.54
N LYS A 259 17.72 70.63 -20.82
CA LYS A 259 18.58 70.36 -21.99
C LYS A 259 17.81 70.46 -23.30
N GLY A 260 16.55 70.02 -23.36
CA GLY A 260 15.66 70.23 -24.50
C GLY A 260 15.38 71.72 -24.77
N GLU A 261 15.04 72.46 -23.72
CA GLU A 261 14.82 73.91 -23.77
C GLU A 261 16.08 74.68 -24.17
N LYS A 262 17.25 74.31 -23.64
CA LYS A 262 18.53 74.92 -24.04
C LYS A 262 18.91 74.59 -25.47
N ASN A 263 18.69 73.36 -25.93
CA ASN A 263 18.86 73.01 -27.35
C ASN A 263 17.92 73.84 -28.24
N LYS A 264 16.68 74.06 -27.83
CA LYS A 264 15.73 74.92 -28.56
C LYS A 264 16.19 76.39 -28.56
N GLN A 265 16.62 76.93 -27.42
CA GLN A 265 17.19 78.29 -27.35
C GLN A 265 18.43 78.45 -28.23
N PHE A 266 19.28 77.43 -28.34
CA PHE A 266 20.41 77.41 -29.27
C PHE A 266 19.95 77.38 -30.74
N LEU A 267 18.92 76.59 -31.08
CA LEU A 267 18.32 76.58 -32.42
C LEU A 267 17.73 77.95 -32.77
N ASP A 268 16.85 78.50 -31.92
CA ASP A 268 16.23 79.82 -32.11
C ASP A 268 17.29 80.93 -32.26
N MET A 269 18.39 80.86 -31.49
CA MET A 269 19.52 81.79 -31.58
C MET A 269 20.33 81.61 -32.88
N MET A 270 20.58 80.37 -33.32
CA MET A 270 21.24 80.10 -34.61
C MET A 270 20.39 80.58 -35.78
N ASP A 271 19.07 80.34 -35.74
CA ASP A 271 18.08 80.86 -36.68
C ASP A 271 18.09 82.40 -36.73
N THR A 272 18.31 83.05 -35.59
CA THR A 272 18.41 84.51 -35.48
C THR A 272 19.74 85.02 -36.05
N ILE A 273 20.85 84.32 -35.83
CA ILE A 273 22.17 84.62 -36.43
C ILE A 273 22.13 84.40 -37.94
N GLU A 274 21.47 83.35 -38.43
CA GLU A 274 21.25 83.07 -39.85
C GLU A 274 20.43 84.19 -40.51
N LYS A 275 19.34 84.65 -39.86
CA LYS A 275 18.56 85.81 -40.31
C LYS A 275 19.40 87.09 -40.35
N GLN A 276 20.11 87.42 -39.27
CA GLN A 276 21.01 88.57 -39.21
C GLN A 276 22.13 88.50 -40.26
N ARG A 277 22.68 87.32 -40.55
CA ARG A 277 23.70 87.12 -41.59
C ARG A 277 23.11 87.34 -42.99
N ASN A 278 21.89 86.89 -43.23
CA ASN A 278 21.19 87.11 -44.49
C ASN A 278 20.76 88.58 -44.67
N GLU A 279 20.40 89.28 -43.60
CA GLU A 279 20.16 90.73 -43.60
C GLU A 279 21.47 91.52 -43.79
N MET A 280 22.55 91.10 -43.14
CA MET A 280 23.88 91.70 -43.31
C MET A 280 24.38 91.54 -44.76
N ASN A 281 24.22 90.36 -45.36
CA ASN A 281 24.51 90.11 -46.78
C ASN A 281 23.63 90.92 -47.74
N ARG A 282 22.40 91.28 -47.36
CA ARG A 282 21.56 92.23 -48.12
C ARG A 282 22.07 93.67 -47.97
N SER A 283 22.53 94.05 -46.78
CA SER A 283 23.03 95.41 -46.50
C SER A 283 24.41 95.70 -47.10
N SER A 284 25.32 94.72 -47.14
CA SER A 284 26.66 94.88 -47.70
C SER A 284 26.68 95.03 -49.22
N SER A 285 25.57 94.74 -49.89
CA SER A 285 25.39 94.92 -51.33
C SER A 285 25.11 96.38 -51.77
N LEU A 286 25.20 97.38 -50.86
CA LEU A 286 24.57 98.70 -51.06
C LEU A 286 25.40 99.98 -50.70
N SER A 287 26.74 99.96 -50.46
CA SER A 287 27.45 101.19 -49.95
C SER A 287 28.94 101.42 -50.29
N HIS A 288 29.30 102.63 -50.77
CA HIS A 288 30.65 103.31 -50.90
C HIS A 288 30.46 104.79 -51.42
N PRO A 289 31.42 105.78 -51.50
CA PRO A 289 32.72 106.15 -50.79
C PRO A 289 33.03 107.71 -50.50
N SER A 290 34.15 108.12 -49.79
CA SER A 290 34.63 109.56 -49.44
C SER A 290 36.00 109.68 -48.64
N LEU A 291 36.75 110.79 -48.24
CA LEU A 291 37.23 112.16 -48.72
C LEU A 291 38.28 112.86 -47.69
N GLY A 292 39.02 114.01 -47.94
CA GLY A 292 39.94 114.73 -46.93
C GLY A 292 40.84 116.00 -47.34
N TYR A 293 41.58 116.76 -46.42
CA TYR A 293 42.66 117.86 -46.67
C TYR A 293 43.53 118.51 -45.45
N SER A 294 44.30 119.67 -45.57
CA SER A 294 45.30 120.36 -44.59
C SER A 294 45.45 121.96 -44.69
N ARG A 295 46.36 122.87 -44.16
CA ARG A 295 47.81 123.03 -43.63
C ARG A 295 48.16 124.44 -42.90
N SER A 296 49.45 124.86 -42.56
CA SER A 296 49.95 126.13 -41.82
C SER A 296 51.46 126.59 -42.12
N LEU A 297 52.30 127.57 -41.57
CA LEU A 297 52.45 128.63 -40.46
C LEU A 297 53.78 129.56 -40.58
N SER A 298 54.03 130.76 -39.91
CA SER A 298 55.34 131.60 -39.91
C SER A 298 55.58 132.88 -38.93
N PRO A 299 56.84 133.41 -38.62
CA PRO A 299 57.18 134.66 -37.78
C PRO A 299 58.51 135.57 -38.06
N ILE A 300 58.75 136.83 -37.48
CA ILE A 300 59.97 137.77 -37.68
C ILE A 300 60.29 138.94 -36.60
N PRO A 301 61.56 139.52 -36.37
CA PRO A 301 61.96 140.70 -35.47
C PRO A 301 63.05 141.81 -35.94
N VAL A 302 63.48 142.87 -35.14
CA VAL A 302 64.45 144.03 -35.52
C VAL A 302 65.20 144.89 -34.38
N TRP A 303 66.13 145.90 -34.66
CA TRP A 303 67.07 146.76 -33.78
C TRP A 303 67.62 148.12 -34.46
N VAL A 304 68.53 149.10 -34.05
CA VAL A 304 69.08 149.91 -32.85
C VAL A 304 70.34 150.85 -33.20
N ILE A 305 70.64 152.10 -32.65
CA ILE A 305 72.01 152.84 -32.43
C ILE A 305 72.03 154.38 -31.89
N PRO A 306 73.19 155.04 -31.45
CA PRO A 306 73.37 156.44 -30.86
C PRO A 306 74.59 157.41 -31.30
N ALA A 307 74.86 158.62 -30.68
CA ALA A 307 75.92 159.70 -30.95
C ALA A 307 76.20 160.73 -29.74
N LEU A 308 77.02 161.85 -29.59
CA LEU A 308 78.15 162.67 -30.24
C LEU A 308 78.77 163.81 -29.28
N SER A 309 79.89 164.60 -29.55
CA SER A 309 80.47 165.73 -28.66
C SER A 309 81.59 166.75 -29.20
N CYS A 310 82.02 167.84 -28.47
CA CYS A 310 83.14 168.87 -28.74
C CYS A 310 83.56 169.75 -27.46
N SER A 311 84.40 170.85 -27.28
CA SER A 311 85.28 171.86 -28.02
C SER A 311 86.38 172.63 -27.11
N ARG A 312 87.02 173.81 -27.46
CA ARG A 312 88.12 174.64 -26.74
C ARG A 312 88.23 176.19 -27.16
N LEU A 313 89.18 177.17 -26.88
CA LEU A 313 90.51 177.44 -26.16
C LEU A 313 91.01 178.98 -26.13
N GLN A 314 91.81 179.53 -25.14
CA GLN A 314 92.84 180.65 -25.22
C GLN A 314 93.93 180.52 -24.09
N MET A 315 95.13 181.16 -24.14
CA MET A 315 96.37 180.68 -23.45
C MET A 315 97.21 181.69 -22.60
N THR A 316 97.43 181.39 -21.31
CA THR A 316 98.78 181.19 -20.66
C THR A 316 98.67 181.06 -19.14
N GLU A 317 98.00 182.00 -18.44
CA GLU A 317 97.69 181.85 -17.00
C GLU A 317 96.81 180.61 -16.73
N ALA A 318 95.93 180.29 -17.68
CA ALA A 318 95.14 179.06 -17.70
C ALA A 318 95.99 177.77 -17.61
N ALA A 319 97.29 177.79 -17.91
CA ALA A 319 98.15 176.60 -17.81
C ALA A 319 98.45 176.20 -16.35
N LEU A 320 98.60 177.16 -15.44
CA LEU A 320 98.76 176.88 -14.01
C LEU A 320 97.42 176.40 -13.42
N ALA A 321 96.33 177.09 -13.77
CA ALA A 321 94.98 176.72 -13.38
C ALA A 321 94.58 175.31 -13.86
N LEU A 322 94.88 174.93 -15.12
CA LEU A 322 94.66 173.57 -15.62
C LEU A 322 95.54 172.52 -14.94
N SER A 323 96.72 172.90 -14.43
CA SER A 323 97.58 171.98 -13.67
C SER A 323 96.97 171.66 -12.30
N GLN A 324 96.55 172.70 -11.56
CA GLN A 324 95.86 172.53 -10.29
C GLN A 324 94.46 171.91 -10.45
N GLN A 325 93.71 172.28 -11.49
CA GLN A 325 92.43 171.65 -11.81
C GLN A 325 92.61 170.18 -12.14
N LYS A 326 93.59 169.78 -12.99
CA LYS A 326 93.89 168.36 -13.22
C LYS A 326 94.36 167.64 -11.97
N SER A 327 95.11 168.29 -11.09
CA SER A 327 95.51 167.71 -9.80
C SER A 327 94.29 167.42 -8.92
N ASN A 328 93.29 168.31 -8.92
CA ASN A 328 92.03 168.14 -8.21
C ASN A 328 91.14 167.09 -8.89
N ASP A 329 90.98 167.14 -10.22
CA ASP A 329 90.22 166.16 -11.01
C ASP A 329 90.78 164.73 -10.82
N LEU A 330 92.11 164.59 -10.74
CA LEU A 330 92.78 163.32 -10.46
C LEU A 330 92.63 162.91 -8.98
N ALA A 331 92.67 163.84 -8.04
CA ALA A 331 92.36 163.55 -6.64
C ALA A 331 90.90 163.08 -6.46
N ASP A 332 89.96 163.71 -7.16
CA ASP A 332 88.54 163.34 -7.18
C ASP A 332 88.28 162.04 -7.96
N LEU A 333 89.08 161.73 -8.97
CA LEU A 333 89.01 160.42 -9.65
C LEU A 333 89.58 159.32 -8.74
N VAL A 334 90.68 159.58 -8.04
CA VAL A 334 91.26 158.66 -7.06
C VAL A 334 90.34 158.46 -5.87
N SER A 335 89.67 159.51 -5.36
CA SER A 335 88.72 159.40 -4.25
C SER A 335 87.46 158.62 -4.67
N ARG A 336 86.90 158.86 -5.87
CA ARG A 336 85.81 158.06 -6.43
C ARG A 336 86.20 156.59 -6.63
N VAL A 337 87.36 156.30 -7.23
CA VAL A 337 87.84 154.92 -7.40
C VAL A 337 88.16 154.25 -6.05
N GLN A 338 88.59 155.00 -5.03
CA GLN A 338 88.73 154.47 -3.67
C GLN A 338 87.37 154.19 -3.02
N LEU A 339 86.37 155.05 -3.22
CA LEU A 339 85.01 154.86 -2.74
C LEU A 339 84.35 153.65 -3.39
N GLU A 340 84.34 153.57 -4.72
CA GLU A 340 83.86 152.41 -5.49
C GLU A 340 84.58 151.11 -5.07
N LYS A 341 85.90 151.16 -4.84
CA LYS A 341 86.68 150.02 -4.34
C LYS A 341 86.32 149.65 -2.89
N SER A 342 85.86 150.60 -2.07
CA SER A 342 85.36 150.31 -0.72
C SER A 342 83.94 149.73 -0.76
N GLU A 343 83.05 150.29 -1.58
CA GLU A 343 81.71 149.76 -1.80
C GLU A 343 81.74 148.36 -2.39
N MET A 344 82.54 148.11 -3.43
CA MET A 344 82.66 146.78 -4.04
C MET A 344 83.26 145.76 -3.06
N LYS A 345 84.20 146.16 -2.20
CA LYS A 345 84.67 145.32 -1.08
C LYS A 345 83.55 145.03 -0.09
N GLU A 346 82.70 146.00 0.24
CA GLU A 346 81.60 145.82 1.19
C GLU A 346 80.48 144.96 0.61
N ARG A 347 80.15 145.11 -0.68
CA ARG A 347 79.21 144.24 -1.42
C ARG A 347 79.72 142.80 -1.44
N LEU A 348 80.96 142.59 -1.87
CA LEU A 348 81.58 141.25 -1.89
C LEU A 348 81.68 140.63 -0.49
N ALA A 349 81.90 141.45 0.55
CA ALA A 349 81.91 141.00 1.95
C ALA A 349 80.49 140.70 2.50
N LYS A 350 79.43 141.32 1.97
CA LYS A 350 78.03 140.99 2.27
C LYS A 350 77.60 139.71 1.58
N GLU A 351 77.91 139.56 0.29
CA GLU A 351 77.70 138.32 -0.47
C GLU A 351 78.40 137.13 0.20
N LEU A 352 79.70 137.25 0.49
CA LEU A 352 80.48 136.22 1.20
C LEU A 352 79.96 135.90 2.62
N ARG A 353 79.23 136.82 3.26
CA ARG A 353 78.53 136.54 4.53
C ARG A 353 77.22 135.78 4.30
N MET A 354 76.43 136.19 3.32
CA MET A 354 75.18 135.50 2.95
C MET A 354 75.46 134.07 2.49
N ASP A 355 76.46 133.84 1.63
CA ASP A 355 76.85 132.50 1.18
C ASP A 355 77.28 131.59 2.35
N LYS A 356 78.02 132.14 3.32
CA LYS A 356 78.42 131.40 4.53
C LYS A 356 77.24 131.10 5.43
N GLU A 357 76.31 132.03 5.58
CA GLU A 357 75.06 131.79 6.31
C GLU A 357 74.18 130.74 5.61
N GLU A 358 74.06 130.77 4.29
CA GLU A 358 73.31 129.76 3.56
C GLU A 358 73.99 128.38 3.61
N ALA A 359 75.33 128.33 3.51
CA ALA A 359 76.09 127.10 3.70
C ALA A 359 75.82 126.50 5.09
N ALA A 360 75.92 127.30 6.16
CA ALA A 360 75.57 126.85 7.51
C ALA A 360 74.09 126.44 7.66
N LYS A 361 73.16 127.12 6.98
CA LYS A 361 71.72 126.75 6.96
C LYS A 361 71.45 125.46 6.15
N ARG A 362 72.30 125.12 5.18
CA ARG A 362 72.27 123.83 4.45
C ARG A 362 72.90 122.70 5.28
N GLU A 363 74.09 122.93 5.82
CA GLU A 363 74.82 122.00 6.68
C GLU A 363 74.01 121.60 7.92
N THR A 364 73.43 122.57 8.63
CA THR A 364 72.58 122.29 9.81
C THR A 364 71.24 121.63 9.47
N LYS A 365 70.80 121.60 8.20
CA LYS A 365 69.68 120.74 7.76
C LYS A 365 70.17 119.32 7.51
N LEU A 366 71.24 119.14 6.74
CA LEU A 366 71.83 117.84 6.44
C LEU A 366 72.20 117.08 7.72
N LEU A 367 72.76 117.76 8.73
CA LEU A 367 73.05 117.16 10.05
C LEU A 367 71.79 116.66 10.77
N ARG A 368 70.64 117.35 10.65
CA ARG A 368 69.36 116.89 11.22
C ARG A 368 68.80 115.69 10.47
N GLU A 369 68.92 115.67 9.15
CA GLU A 369 68.50 114.56 8.30
C GLU A 369 69.34 113.31 8.57
N ILE A 370 70.68 113.46 8.65
CA ILE A 370 71.62 112.40 9.05
C ILE A 370 71.26 111.86 10.44
N ASN A 371 71.01 112.72 11.43
CA ASN A 371 70.62 112.27 12.77
C ASN A 371 69.28 111.51 12.76
N SER A 372 68.27 112.00 12.06
CA SER A 372 66.98 111.29 11.94
C SER A 372 67.11 109.94 11.22
N LEU A 373 68.00 109.83 10.22
CA LEU A 373 68.31 108.56 9.55
C LEU A 373 69.09 107.60 10.46
N ASN A 374 69.99 108.11 11.31
CA ASN A 374 70.70 107.31 12.30
C ASN A 374 69.76 106.77 13.39
N GLU A 375 68.83 107.59 13.89
CA GLU A 375 67.77 107.15 14.83
C GLU A 375 66.89 106.06 14.21
N LYS A 376 66.47 106.22 12.95
CA LYS A 376 65.69 105.22 12.22
C LYS A 376 66.47 103.93 12.00
N ASN A 377 67.75 104.00 11.64
CA ASN A 377 68.60 102.82 11.51
C ASN A 377 68.81 102.09 12.84
N LEU A 378 68.96 102.82 13.96
CA LEU A 378 69.06 102.24 15.29
C LEU A 378 67.76 101.53 15.70
N LEU A 379 66.60 102.15 15.46
CA LEU A 379 65.29 101.54 15.70
C LEU A 379 65.07 100.29 14.85
N LEU A 380 65.41 100.34 13.56
CA LEU A 380 65.31 99.17 12.66
C LEU A 380 66.26 98.04 13.09
N LYS A 381 67.50 98.35 13.48
CA LYS A 381 68.45 97.36 13.97
C LYS A 381 67.97 96.70 15.26
N ASN A 382 67.49 97.48 16.24
CA ASN A 382 66.88 96.95 17.45
C ASN A 382 65.66 96.05 17.15
N LYS A 383 64.90 96.36 16.08
CA LYS A 383 63.76 95.54 15.64
C LYS A 383 64.19 94.23 14.97
N VAL A 384 65.28 94.23 14.20
CA VAL A 384 65.90 93.01 13.67
C VAL A 384 66.39 92.14 14.82
N ASP A 385 67.11 92.70 15.79
CA ASP A 385 67.60 91.98 16.96
C ASP A 385 66.46 91.35 17.81
N GLU A 386 65.31 92.03 17.93
CA GLU A 386 64.11 91.51 18.59
C GLU A 386 63.50 90.33 17.81
N LEU A 387 63.41 90.45 16.48
CA LEU A 387 62.87 89.41 15.61
C LEU A 387 63.80 88.18 15.54
N GLU A 388 65.12 88.36 15.49
CA GLU A 388 66.07 87.26 15.56
C GLU A 388 65.96 86.46 16.86
N ARG A 389 65.82 87.15 18.00
CA ARG A 389 65.61 86.50 19.30
C ARG A 389 64.31 85.69 19.32
N ARG A 390 63.23 86.25 18.75
CA ARG A 390 61.95 85.51 18.61
C ARG A 390 62.10 84.28 17.72
N CYS A 391 62.73 84.40 16.55
CA CYS A 391 62.98 83.26 15.66
C CYS A 391 63.79 82.16 16.36
N LYS A 392 64.83 82.51 17.14
CA LYS A 392 65.62 81.54 17.94
C LYS A 392 64.74 80.84 18.98
N SER A 393 63.99 81.59 19.79
CA SER A 393 63.07 80.99 20.78
C SER A 393 61.97 80.12 20.17
N GLN A 394 61.52 80.43 18.95
CA GLN A 394 60.55 79.59 18.23
C GLN A 394 61.20 78.34 17.63
N GLN A 395 62.47 78.40 17.20
CA GLN A 395 63.23 77.22 16.77
C GLN A 395 63.50 76.26 17.94
N GLU A 396 63.81 76.78 19.12
CA GLU A 396 63.97 76.03 20.37
C GLU A 396 62.65 75.32 20.74
N LEU A 397 61.53 76.05 20.81
CA LEU A 397 60.21 75.47 21.10
C LEU A 397 59.78 74.41 20.05
N ILE A 398 60.10 74.62 18.77
CA ILE A 398 59.83 73.64 17.69
C ILE A 398 60.73 72.40 17.83
N PHE A 399 61.93 72.52 18.42
CA PHE A 399 62.80 71.37 18.70
C PHE A 399 62.26 70.55 19.87
N GLU A 400 61.89 71.19 20.98
CA GLU A 400 61.27 70.54 22.15
C GLU A 400 59.99 69.80 21.75
N LEU A 401 59.06 70.46 21.06
CA LEU A 401 57.81 69.85 20.58
C LEU A 401 58.05 68.67 19.61
N LYS A 402 59.14 68.67 18.83
CA LYS A 402 59.52 67.52 18.00
C LYS A 402 60.05 66.37 18.84
N GLN A 403 60.83 66.65 19.88
CA GLN A 403 61.36 65.63 20.79
C GLN A 403 60.22 64.96 21.56
N ASP A 404 59.27 65.73 22.10
CA ASP A 404 58.07 65.22 22.77
C ASP A 404 57.17 64.42 21.83
N MET A 405 56.98 64.88 20.59
CA MET A 405 56.30 64.10 19.54
C MET A 405 57.00 62.75 19.28
N THR A 406 58.34 62.69 19.26
CA THR A 406 59.05 61.41 19.10
C THR A 406 58.95 60.51 20.34
N ASN A 407 59.03 61.08 21.54
CA ASN A 407 58.91 60.35 22.80
C ASN A 407 57.51 59.72 22.96
N THR A 408 56.46 60.53 22.82
CA THR A 408 55.06 60.07 22.89
C THR A 408 54.73 59.05 21.79
N THR A 409 55.27 59.21 20.57
CA THR A 409 55.12 58.22 19.50
C THR A 409 55.82 56.90 19.84
N ALA A 410 56.96 56.93 20.52
CA ALA A 410 57.66 55.72 20.98
C ALA A 410 56.90 55.02 22.12
N GLU A 411 56.41 55.77 23.12
CA GLU A 411 55.57 55.24 24.20
C GLU A 411 54.29 54.58 23.69
N LEU A 412 53.59 55.23 22.75
CA LEU A 412 52.36 54.69 22.16
C LEU A 412 52.62 53.38 21.41
N LYS A 413 53.73 53.29 20.65
CA LYS A 413 54.15 52.04 20.00
C LYS A 413 54.47 50.94 21.02
N LEU A 414 55.18 51.28 22.10
CA LEU A 414 55.56 50.31 23.13
C LEU A 414 54.34 49.78 23.91
N ARG A 415 53.38 50.65 24.23
CA ARG A 415 52.08 50.24 24.82
C ARG A 415 51.27 49.38 23.85
N LEU A 416 51.26 49.71 22.56
CA LEU A 416 50.54 48.94 21.55
C LEU A 416 51.08 47.50 21.46
N VAL A 417 52.40 47.33 21.36
CA VAL A 417 53.04 45.99 21.40
C VAL A 417 52.72 45.26 22.71
N GLN A 418 52.79 45.93 23.86
CA GLN A 418 52.41 45.31 25.15
C GLN A 418 50.94 44.84 25.19
N THR A 419 50.01 45.57 24.57
CA THR A 419 48.61 45.13 24.46
C THR A 419 48.42 43.99 23.45
N GLU A 420 49.19 43.96 22.36
CA GLU A 420 49.17 42.85 21.40
C GLU A 420 49.74 41.56 22.01
N ASP A 421 50.89 41.62 22.69
CA ASP A 421 51.48 40.51 23.45
C ASP A 421 50.52 39.98 24.52
N HIS A 422 49.86 40.87 25.26
CA HIS A 422 48.90 40.46 26.28
C HIS A 422 47.67 39.79 25.65
N PHE A 423 47.11 40.36 24.58
CA PHE A 423 45.98 39.77 23.85
C PHE A 423 46.35 38.42 23.21
N GLU A 424 47.55 38.27 22.64
CA GLU A 424 48.10 36.98 22.19
C GLU A 424 48.18 35.97 23.34
N SER A 425 48.63 36.39 24.52
CA SER A 425 48.74 35.52 25.70
C SER A 425 47.38 35.03 26.21
N GLU A 426 46.37 35.91 26.21
CA GLU A 426 44.99 35.53 26.56
C GLU A 426 44.37 34.64 25.50
N LYS A 427 44.51 34.96 24.21
CA LYS A 427 44.04 34.15 23.09
C LYS A 427 44.61 32.72 23.13
N LYS A 428 45.88 32.56 23.50
CA LYS A 428 46.53 31.25 23.69
C LYS A 428 45.93 30.50 24.90
N ARG A 429 45.65 31.18 26.01
CA ARG A 429 44.96 30.59 27.19
C ARG A 429 43.52 30.18 26.89
N TYR A 430 42.73 31.04 26.25
CA TYR A 430 41.34 30.74 25.88
C TYR A 430 41.26 29.59 24.87
N LYS A 431 42.23 29.47 23.94
CA LYS A 431 42.28 28.30 23.04
C LYS A 431 42.57 27.01 23.82
N LEU A 432 43.57 27.01 24.71
CA LEU A 432 43.87 25.85 25.56
C LEU A 432 42.65 25.42 26.40
N LEU A 433 41.96 26.37 27.04
CA LEU A 433 40.73 26.10 27.79
C LEU A 433 39.60 25.56 26.89
N LEU A 434 39.47 26.04 25.65
CA LEU A 434 38.51 25.50 24.70
C LEU A 434 38.86 24.05 24.32
N ASP A 435 40.09 23.81 23.89
CA ASP A 435 40.62 22.49 23.51
C ASP A 435 40.47 21.47 24.69
N ASP A 436 40.73 21.89 25.93
CA ASP A 436 40.51 21.09 27.15
C ASP A 436 39.01 20.80 27.38
N THR A 437 38.12 21.79 27.25
CA THR A 437 36.67 21.54 27.41
C THR A 437 36.06 20.70 26.28
N GLU A 438 36.59 20.78 25.06
CA GLU A 438 36.17 19.94 23.95
C GLU A 438 36.64 18.49 24.14
N THR A 439 37.88 18.26 24.56
CA THR A 439 38.37 16.90 24.86
C THR A 439 37.70 16.28 26.09
N LEU A 440 37.31 17.08 27.09
CA LEU A 440 36.47 16.62 28.20
C LEU A 440 35.07 16.20 27.71
N ARG A 441 34.37 17.05 26.94
CA ARG A 441 33.05 16.70 26.37
C ARG A 441 33.12 15.47 25.47
N GLN A 442 34.17 15.32 24.67
CA GLN A 442 34.36 14.14 23.82
C GLN A 442 34.48 12.87 24.67
N LYS A 443 35.24 12.91 25.78
CA LYS A 443 35.31 11.79 26.75
C LYS A 443 33.97 11.53 27.41
N GLU A 444 33.28 12.56 27.91
CA GLU A 444 31.96 12.41 28.54
C GLU A 444 30.92 11.78 27.59
N VAL A 445 30.90 12.19 26.32
CA VAL A 445 30.02 11.62 25.28
C VAL A 445 30.41 10.18 24.94
N VAL A 446 31.70 9.88 24.77
CA VAL A 446 32.18 8.52 24.52
C VAL A 446 31.86 7.60 25.71
N ASP A 447 32.16 8.02 26.94
CA ASP A 447 31.92 7.23 28.15
C ASP A 447 30.41 7.04 28.46
N HIS A 448 29.56 8.01 28.09
CA HIS A 448 28.11 7.85 28.17
C HIS A 448 27.60 6.88 27.08
N MET A 449 28.15 6.96 25.87
CA MET A 449 27.78 6.07 24.78
C MET A 449 28.22 4.62 25.04
N THR A 450 29.43 4.39 25.55
CA THR A 450 29.90 3.05 25.94
C THR A 450 29.08 2.49 27.10
N ARG A 451 28.77 3.28 28.14
CA ARG A 451 27.89 2.84 29.24
C ARG A 451 26.49 2.45 28.74
N HIS A 452 25.87 3.27 27.89
CA HIS A 452 24.56 2.92 27.31
C HIS A 452 24.63 1.67 26.41
N LEU A 453 25.72 1.47 25.68
CA LEU A 453 25.95 0.24 24.91
C LEU A 453 26.09 -0.97 25.83
N GLU A 454 26.93 -0.93 26.87
CA GLU A 454 27.08 -1.99 27.87
C GLU A 454 25.76 -2.33 28.58
N GLU A 455 24.99 -1.32 28.98
CA GLU A 455 23.67 -1.51 29.61
C GLU A 455 22.68 -2.18 28.64
N SER A 456 22.66 -1.76 27.37
CA SER A 456 21.83 -2.39 26.34
C SER A 456 22.28 -3.83 26.03
N GLU A 457 23.58 -4.11 26.03
CA GLU A 457 24.12 -5.45 25.81
C GLU A 457 23.78 -6.37 26.99
N ARG A 458 23.96 -5.93 28.24
CA ARG A 458 23.54 -6.69 29.43
C ARG A 458 22.04 -6.99 29.42
N ALA A 459 21.20 -6.02 29.05
CA ALA A 459 19.75 -6.22 28.93
C ALA A 459 19.38 -7.24 27.83
N LEU A 460 20.14 -7.28 26.72
CA LEU A 460 19.98 -8.31 25.68
C LEU A 460 20.48 -9.68 26.14
N GLN A 461 21.64 -9.77 26.81
CA GLN A 461 22.19 -11.00 27.37
C GLN A 461 21.24 -11.62 28.41
N GLU A 462 20.68 -10.82 29.33
CA GLU A 462 19.63 -11.26 30.27
C GLU A 462 18.39 -11.81 29.54
N ARG A 463 17.97 -11.14 28.45
CA ARG A 463 16.81 -11.57 27.67
C ARG A 463 17.07 -12.87 26.92
N ILE A 464 18.29 -13.08 26.42
CA ILE A 464 18.73 -14.33 25.81
C ILE A 464 18.69 -15.45 26.88
N GLN A 465 19.32 -15.26 28.05
CA GLN A 465 19.29 -16.26 29.13
C GLN A 465 17.86 -16.64 29.57
N LYS A 466 16.95 -15.66 29.67
CA LYS A 466 15.54 -15.90 29.98
C LYS A 466 14.83 -16.73 28.89
N LEU A 467 15.13 -16.47 27.60
CA LEU A 467 14.60 -17.24 26.48
C LEU A 467 15.21 -18.65 26.39
N GLU A 468 16.49 -18.82 26.72
CA GLU A 468 17.14 -20.13 26.78
C GLU A 468 16.60 -21.00 27.91
N GLY A 469 16.34 -20.42 29.09
CA GLY A 469 15.65 -21.11 30.19
C GLY A 469 14.25 -21.60 29.79
N ILE A 470 13.47 -20.75 29.10
CA ILE A 470 12.17 -21.15 28.54
C ILE A 470 12.33 -22.25 27.49
N ARG A 471 13.35 -22.18 26.61
CA ARG A 471 13.62 -23.20 25.59
C ARG A 471 13.92 -24.56 26.22
N ILE A 472 14.78 -24.60 27.23
CA ILE A 472 15.13 -25.82 27.98
C ILE A 472 13.89 -26.40 28.64
N HIS A 473 13.05 -25.58 29.30
CA HIS A 473 11.83 -26.06 29.93
C HIS A 473 10.82 -26.66 28.92
N LEU A 474 10.67 -26.05 27.74
CA LEU A 474 9.85 -26.61 26.66
C LEU A 474 10.46 -27.88 26.06
N GLU A 475 11.79 -27.99 26.00
CA GLU A 475 12.49 -29.23 25.62
C GLU A 475 12.24 -30.36 26.64
N GLU A 476 12.22 -30.03 27.94
CA GLU A 476 11.87 -30.95 29.03
C GLU A 476 10.39 -31.39 28.95
N GLU A 477 9.43 -30.47 28.84
CA GLU A 477 8.00 -30.79 28.68
C GLU A 477 7.75 -31.68 27.45
N LEU A 478 8.38 -31.34 26.32
CA LEU A 478 8.31 -32.13 25.09
C LEU A 478 8.89 -33.55 25.27
N SER A 479 9.93 -33.70 26.09
CA SER A 479 10.50 -35.02 26.40
C SER A 479 9.56 -35.86 27.28
N HIS A 480 8.92 -35.25 28.28
CA HIS A 480 7.92 -35.92 29.13
C HIS A 480 6.68 -36.33 28.33
N ALA A 481 6.15 -35.44 27.48
CA ALA A 481 5.01 -35.75 26.62
C ALA A 481 5.30 -36.88 25.62
N LYS A 482 6.51 -36.93 25.05
CA LYS A 482 6.97 -38.05 24.22
C LYS A 482 7.06 -39.36 25.00
N ALA A 483 7.62 -39.33 26.20
CA ALA A 483 7.71 -40.51 27.06
C ALA A 483 6.32 -41.05 27.45
N ALA A 484 5.41 -40.17 27.86
CA ALA A 484 4.02 -40.51 28.18
C ALA A 484 3.31 -41.18 26.99
N SER A 485 3.38 -40.56 25.80
CA SER A 485 2.77 -41.11 24.58
C SER A 485 3.35 -42.48 24.19
N VAL A 486 4.64 -42.71 24.41
CA VAL A 486 5.25 -44.05 24.21
C VAL A 486 4.72 -45.07 25.23
N THR A 487 4.51 -44.67 26.50
CA THR A 487 3.95 -45.57 27.52
C THR A 487 2.47 -45.90 27.31
N GLU A 488 1.64 -44.92 26.94
CA GLU A 488 0.23 -45.15 26.57
C GLU A 488 0.11 -46.06 25.35
N ARG A 489 0.96 -45.82 24.34
CA ARG A 489 1.04 -46.69 23.16
C ARG A 489 1.41 -48.12 23.55
N ALA A 490 2.45 -48.31 24.38
CA ALA A 490 2.86 -49.64 24.82
C ALA A 490 1.76 -50.38 25.60
N GLN A 491 1.01 -49.67 26.46
CA GLN A 491 -0.16 -50.22 27.15
C GLN A 491 -1.25 -50.65 26.15
N SER A 492 -1.58 -49.80 25.17
CA SER A 492 -2.58 -50.14 24.14
C SER A 492 -2.16 -51.32 23.26
N GLU A 493 -0.86 -51.47 22.95
CA GLU A 493 -0.33 -52.62 22.22
C GLU A 493 -0.39 -53.90 23.09
N GLU A 494 -0.15 -53.81 24.39
CA GLU A 494 -0.32 -54.93 25.33
C GLU A 494 -1.80 -55.36 25.47
N GLU A 495 -2.74 -54.41 25.54
CA GLU A 495 -4.18 -54.70 25.53
C GLU A 495 -4.64 -55.35 24.22
N LEU A 496 -4.16 -54.86 23.06
CA LEU A 496 -4.41 -55.48 21.77
C LEU A 496 -3.84 -56.91 21.69
N ILE A 497 -2.69 -57.18 22.32
CA ILE A 497 -2.14 -58.54 22.44
C ILE A 497 -3.03 -59.42 23.32
N LYS A 498 -3.51 -58.93 24.47
CA LYS A 498 -4.45 -59.65 25.36
C LYS A 498 -5.74 -60.01 24.62
N VAL A 499 -6.35 -59.05 23.92
CA VAL A 499 -7.58 -59.26 23.12
C VAL A 499 -7.35 -60.25 21.97
N ARG A 500 -6.24 -60.15 21.23
CA ARG A 500 -5.88 -61.12 20.18
C ARG A 500 -5.70 -62.54 20.72
N ASN A 501 -5.06 -62.68 21.89
CA ASN A 501 -4.89 -63.99 22.52
C ASN A 501 -6.22 -64.58 23.02
N GLN A 502 -7.11 -63.74 23.57
CA GLN A 502 -8.46 -64.14 23.98
C GLN A 502 -9.29 -64.62 22.77
N ILE A 503 -9.32 -63.86 21.68
CA ILE A 503 -10.01 -64.25 20.43
C ILE A 503 -9.45 -65.57 19.90
N ARG A 504 -8.12 -65.73 19.86
CA ARG A 504 -7.47 -66.97 19.41
C ARG A 504 -7.83 -68.18 20.28
N LEU A 505 -7.98 -68.00 21.60
CA LEU A 505 -8.40 -69.05 22.52
C LEU A 505 -9.87 -69.43 22.28
N GLU A 506 -10.75 -68.45 22.06
CA GLU A 506 -12.15 -68.71 21.71
C GLU A 506 -12.28 -69.39 20.34
N GLU A 507 -11.48 -69.01 19.34
CA GLU A 507 -11.43 -69.68 18.04
C GLU A 507 -10.97 -71.14 18.18
N GLN A 508 -9.95 -71.41 19.00
CA GLN A 508 -9.53 -72.79 19.31
C GLN A 508 -10.64 -73.59 20.02
N GLN A 509 -11.34 -73.01 20.99
CA GLN A 509 -12.47 -73.67 21.65
C GLN A 509 -13.63 -73.95 20.68
N ARG A 510 -13.94 -72.99 19.78
CA ARG A 510 -14.95 -73.16 18.73
C ARG A 510 -14.56 -74.25 17.73
N LEU A 511 -13.28 -74.33 17.35
CA LEU A 511 -12.76 -75.39 16.48
C LEU A 511 -12.89 -76.77 17.14
N VAL A 512 -12.42 -76.95 18.37
CA VAL A 512 -12.57 -78.22 19.11
C VAL A 512 -14.04 -78.62 19.23
N HIS A 513 -14.94 -77.68 19.54
CA HIS A 513 -16.38 -77.97 19.61
C HIS A 513 -17.00 -78.35 18.26
N VAL A 514 -16.48 -77.82 17.14
CA VAL A 514 -16.88 -78.21 15.77
C VAL A 514 -16.30 -79.58 15.41
N GLU A 515 -15.05 -79.89 15.80
CA GLU A 515 -14.44 -81.21 15.61
C GLU A 515 -15.17 -82.30 16.41
N GLU A 516 -15.56 -82.03 17.65
CA GLU A 516 -16.40 -82.93 18.46
C GLU A 516 -17.78 -83.17 17.81
N LYS A 517 -18.43 -82.11 17.30
CA LYS A 517 -19.69 -82.23 16.55
C LYS A 517 -19.51 -83.05 15.27
N LEU A 518 -18.44 -82.83 14.52
CA LEU A 518 -18.12 -83.61 13.32
C LEU A 518 -17.84 -85.08 13.67
N ARG A 519 -17.17 -85.37 14.80
CA ARG A 519 -16.92 -86.72 15.30
C ARG A 519 -18.21 -87.44 15.70
N LEU A 520 -19.12 -86.75 16.40
CA LEU A 520 -20.44 -87.30 16.78
C LEU A 520 -21.32 -87.55 15.54
N LEU A 521 -21.31 -86.63 14.56
CA LEU A 521 -22.00 -86.81 13.28
C LEU A 521 -21.40 -87.96 12.46
N ALA A 522 -20.07 -88.13 12.47
CA ALA A 522 -19.42 -89.27 11.83
C ALA A 522 -19.78 -90.60 12.50
N GLN A 523 -19.84 -90.65 13.85
CA GLN A 523 -20.30 -91.84 14.57
C GLN A 523 -21.77 -92.18 14.23
N SER A 524 -22.67 -91.20 14.26
CA SER A 524 -24.08 -91.39 13.88
C SER A 524 -24.27 -91.80 12.42
N ARG A 525 -23.46 -91.25 11.50
CA ARG A 525 -23.37 -91.70 10.09
C ARG A 525 -22.93 -93.15 10.00
N ASP A 526 -21.88 -93.54 10.72
CA ASP A 526 -21.30 -94.88 10.65
C ASP A 526 -22.21 -95.94 11.29
N GLU A 527 -22.94 -95.57 12.35
CA GLU A 527 -24.04 -96.38 12.91
C GLU A 527 -25.19 -96.53 11.91
N SER A 528 -25.59 -95.44 11.24
CA SER A 528 -26.61 -95.48 10.18
C SER A 528 -26.17 -96.34 8.98
N GLN A 529 -24.89 -96.31 8.63
CA GLN A 529 -24.31 -97.19 7.61
C GLN A 529 -24.27 -98.66 8.07
N ARG A 530 -23.94 -98.94 9.33
CA ARG A 530 -24.02 -100.31 9.90
C ARG A 530 -25.45 -100.83 9.89
N TYR A 531 -26.44 -100.04 10.27
CA TYR A 531 -27.86 -100.41 10.15
C TYR A 531 -28.26 -100.69 8.70
N CYS A 532 -27.84 -99.84 7.74
CA CYS A 532 -28.08 -100.07 6.31
C CYS A 532 -27.40 -101.35 5.80
N LEU A 533 -26.18 -101.67 6.25
CA LEU A 533 -25.48 -102.91 5.91
C LEU A 533 -26.16 -104.15 6.54
N GLN A 534 -26.58 -104.08 7.80
CA GLN A 534 -27.36 -105.14 8.45
C GLN A 534 -28.71 -105.37 7.77
N GLN A 535 -29.41 -104.30 7.37
CA GLN A 535 -30.64 -104.41 6.58
C GLN A 535 -30.38 -105.06 5.22
N LYS A 536 -29.29 -104.69 4.53
CA LYS A 536 -28.89 -105.36 3.27
C LYS A 536 -28.53 -106.84 3.46
N GLN A 537 -27.87 -107.20 4.55
CA GLN A 537 -27.58 -108.60 4.90
C GLN A 537 -28.87 -109.38 5.20
N MET A 538 -29.79 -108.83 6.00
CA MET A 538 -31.10 -109.42 6.26
C MET A 538 -31.92 -109.58 4.96
N VAL A 539 -31.91 -108.58 4.07
CA VAL A 539 -32.56 -108.69 2.75
C VAL A 539 -31.92 -109.78 1.88
N ALA A 540 -30.59 -109.91 1.88
CA ALA A 540 -29.90 -110.98 1.16
C ALA A 540 -30.21 -112.37 1.74
N GLU A 541 -30.28 -112.51 3.08
CA GLU A 541 -30.72 -113.75 3.74
C GLU A 541 -32.17 -114.10 3.40
N LEU A 542 -33.07 -113.12 3.39
CA LEU A 542 -34.47 -113.31 3.02
C LEU A 542 -34.62 -113.66 1.54
N GLN A 543 -33.80 -113.07 0.65
CA GLN A 543 -33.72 -113.46 -0.75
C GLN A 543 -33.19 -114.89 -0.92
N ALA A 544 -32.16 -115.29 -0.18
CA ALA A 544 -31.63 -116.67 -0.20
C ALA A 544 -32.64 -117.70 0.36
N LYS A 545 -33.37 -117.35 1.43
CA LYS A 545 -34.49 -118.16 1.94
C LYS A 545 -35.61 -118.26 0.90
N ASN A 546 -35.93 -117.17 0.20
CA ASN A 546 -36.95 -117.15 -0.85
C ASN A 546 -36.53 -117.96 -2.09
N SER A 547 -35.26 -117.92 -2.51
CA SER A 547 -34.77 -118.78 -3.59
C SER A 547 -34.76 -120.25 -3.20
N ASN A 548 -34.42 -120.59 -1.95
CA ASN A 548 -34.51 -121.96 -1.46
C ASN A 548 -35.96 -122.46 -1.42
N LEU A 549 -36.90 -121.65 -0.92
CA LEU A 549 -38.34 -121.95 -0.96
C LEU A 549 -38.87 -122.06 -2.40
N SER A 550 -38.35 -121.27 -3.34
CA SER A 550 -38.67 -121.39 -4.77
C SER A 550 -38.15 -122.70 -5.37
N LEU A 551 -36.96 -123.15 -4.99
CA LEU A 551 -36.40 -124.45 -5.40
C LEU A 551 -37.15 -125.63 -4.75
N GLU A 552 -37.61 -125.49 -3.50
CA GLU A 552 -38.50 -126.46 -2.86
C GLU A 552 -39.87 -126.49 -3.55
N MET A 553 -40.43 -125.34 -3.94
CA MET A 553 -41.67 -125.27 -4.73
C MET A 553 -41.51 -125.88 -6.12
N GLU A 554 -40.42 -125.61 -6.84
CA GLU A 554 -40.13 -126.30 -8.11
C GLU A 554 -39.95 -127.81 -7.91
N GLY A 555 -39.28 -128.23 -6.84
CA GLY A 555 -39.13 -129.64 -6.48
C GLY A 555 -40.47 -130.31 -6.19
N LEU A 556 -41.37 -129.63 -5.49
CA LEU A 556 -42.74 -130.08 -5.23
C LEU A 556 -43.62 -130.05 -6.48
N GLN A 557 -43.43 -129.09 -7.39
CA GLN A 557 -44.11 -129.02 -8.69
C GLN A 557 -43.69 -130.20 -9.57
N ARG A 558 -42.39 -130.45 -9.77
CA ARG A 558 -41.91 -131.63 -10.52
C ARG A 558 -42.38 -132.94 -9.90
N ARG A 559 -42.49 -133.01 -8.56
CA ARG A 559 -42.99 -134.19 -7.85
C ARG A 559 -44.52 -134.35 -7.97
N LEU A 560 -45.27 -133.25 -8.09
CA LEU A 560 -46.67 -133.24 -8.49
C LEU A 560 -46.83 -133.70 -9.94
N GLU A 561 -46.03 -133.17 -10.88
CA GLU A 561 -46.02 -133.59 -12.29
C GLU A 561 -45.70 -135.08 -12.43
N GLU A 562 -44.69 -135.61 -11.72
CA GLU A 562 -44.42 -137.04 -11.64
C GLU A 562 -45.62 -137.85 -11.11
N LEU A 563 -46.28 -137.37 -10.04
CA LEU A 563 -47.44 -138.05 -9.48
C LEU A 563 -48.66 -137.98 -10.40
N GLN A 564 -48.82 -136.88 -11.14
CA GLN A 564 -49.88 -136.65 -12.11
C GLN A 564 -49.65 -137.47 -13.39
N GLN A 565 -48.40 -137.65 -13.81
CA GLN A 565 -48.02 -138.58 -14.89
C GLN A 565 -48.23 -140.04 -14.47
N LYS A 566 -47.90 -140.41 -13.23
CA LYS A 566 -48.18 -141.74 -12.65
C LYS A 566 -49.69 -141.98 -12.48
N LEU A 567 -50.46 -140.96 -12.12
CA LEU A 567 -51.92 -141.01 -12.04
C LEU A 567 -52.52 -141.22 -13.43
N ASN A 568 -52.15 -140.39 -14.41
CA ASN A 568 -52.60 -140.52 -15.81
C ASN A 568 -52.24 -141.91 -16.38
N GLY A 569 -51.06 -142.45 -16.07
CA GLY A 569 -50.68 -143.81 -16.44
C GLY A 569 -51.60 -144.88 -15.84
N LYS A 570 -51.92 -144.77 -14.54
CA LYS A 570 -52.87 -145.69 -13.88
C LYS A 570 -54.33 -145.48 -14.31
N GLU A 571 -54.70 -144.28 -14.72
CA GLU A 571 -56.00 -144.02 -15.35
C GLU A 571 -56.06 -144.64 -16.75
N GLN A 572 -54.98 -144.60 -17.53
CA GLN A 572 -54.89 -145.31 -18.81
C GLN A 572 -54.92 -146.84 -18.63
N GLU A 573 -54.21 -147.40 -17.64
CA GLU A 573 -54.34 -148.82 -17.27
C GLU A 573 -55.79 -149.18 -16.91
N LYS A 574 -56.42 -148.41 -16.01
CA LYS A 574 -57.82 -148.63 -15.62
C LYS A 574 -58.80 -148.46 -16.78
N VAL A 575 -58.58 -147.51 -17.67
CA VAL A 575 -59.41 -147.33 -18.88
C VAL A 575 -59.22 -148.51 -19.84
N ALA A 576 -58.02 -149.08 -19.94
CA ALA A 576 -57.79 -150.31 -20.71
C ALA A 576 -58.50 -151.53 -20.08
N GLU A 577 -58.40 -151.73 -18.76
CA GLU A 577 -59.12 -152.79 -18.04
C GLU A 577 -60.64 -152.62 -18.14
N VAL A 578 -61.17 -151.40 -17.90
CA VAL A 578 -62.60 -151.09 -18.02
C VAL A 578 -63.09 -151.25 -19.45
N ASN A 579 -62.30 -150.89 -20.47
CA ASN A 579 -62.66 -151.17 -21.87
C ASN A 579 -62.70 -152.68 -22.15
N LYS A 580 -61.75 -153.47 -21.63
CA LYS A 580 -61.73 -154.93 -21.77
C LYS A 580 -62.96 -155.58 -21.11
N VAL A 581 -63.22 -155.25 -19.85
CA VAL A 581 -64.40 -155.73 -19.11
C VAL A 581 -65.71 -155.24 -19.75
N ARG A 582 -65.73 -154.05 -20.35
CA ARG A 582 -66.91 -153.57 -21.11
C ARG A 582 -67.14 -154.39 -22.38
N VAL A 583 -66.11 -154.83 -23.09
CA VAL A 583 -66.27 -155.73 -24.25
C VAL A 583 -66.81 -157.09 -23.79
N GLU A 584 -66.21 -157.70 -22.77
CA GLU A 584 -66.67 -158.97 -22.19
C GLU A 584 -68.12 -158.88 -21.68
N MET A 585 -68.52 -157.75 -21.07
CA MET A 585 -69.92 -157.51 -20.70
C MET A 585 -70.84 -157.18 -21.88
N GLN A 586 -70.36 -156.56 -22.97
CA GLN A 586 -71.19 -156.32 -24.16
C GLN A 586 -71.54 -157.62 -24.87
N GLU A 587 -70.65 -158.63 -24.90
CA GLU A 587 -70.97 -159.97 -25.39
C GLU A 587 -72.02 -160.67 -24.50
N GLN A 588 -71.87 -160.59 -23.16
CA GLN A 588 -72.86 -161.14 -22.22
C GLN A 588 -74.22 -160.44 -22.30
N ILE A 589 -74.24 -159.11 -22.48
CA ILE A 589 -75.46 -158.33 -22.70
C ILE A 589 -76.14 -158.73 -24.02
N GLY A 590 -75.38 -158.99 -25.08
CA GLY A 590 -75.92 -159.51 -26.35
C GLY A 590 -76.65 -160.84 -26.17
N HIS A 591 -76.05 -161.79 -25.44
CA HIS A 591 -76.70 -163.05 -25.09
C HIS A 591 -77.94 -162.86 -24.21
N LEU A 592 -77.91 -161.94 -23.24
CA LEU A 592 -79.07 -161.66 -22.37
C LEU A 592 -80.20 -160.92 -23.11
N GLN A 593 -79.91 -160.07 -24.09
CA GLN A 593 -80.92 -159.41 -24.92
C GLN A 593 -81.63 -160.40 -25.88
N ALA A 594 -80.91 -161.39 -26.40
CA ALA A 594 -81.51 -162.53 -27.11
C ALA A 594 -82.44 -163.36 -26.20
N ALA A 595 -82.12 -163.50 -24.91
CA ALA A 595 -83.00 -164.15 -23.93
C ALA A 595 -84.21 -163.27 -23.54
N MET A 596 -84.04 -161.96 -23.38
CA MET A 596 -85.12 -161.02 -23.04
C MET A 596 -86.20 -160.94 -24.12
N THR A 597 -85.80 -160.89 -25.40
CA THR A 597 -86.76 -160.86 -26.52
C THR A 597 -87.63 -162.12 -26.59
N ALA A 598 -87.11 -163.29 -26.20
CA ALA A 598 -87.91 -164.50 -26.00
C ALA A 598 -88.82 -164.42 -24.77
N GLN A 599 -88.41 -163.70 -23.71
CA GLN A 599 -89.19 -163.51 -22.48
C GLN A 599 -90.34 -162.50 -22.66
N ASP A 600 -90.18 -161.46 -23.47
CA ASP A 600 -91.23 -160.45 -23.70
C ASP A 600 -92.44 -161.05 -24.46
N GLY A 601 -92.21 -162.02 -25.36
CA GLY A 601 -93.28 -162.83 -25.96
C GLY A 601 -94.04 -163.75 -24.98
N LEU A 602 -93.53 -163.94 -23.76
CA LEU A 602 -94.27 -164.57 -22.65
C LEU A 602 -95.05 -163.53 -21.82
N LYS A 603 -94.53 -162.30 -21.68
CA LYS A 603 -95.20 -161.21 -20.94
C LYS A 603 -96.51 -160.78 -21.62
N GLU A 604 -96.56 -160.72 -22.95
CA GLU A 604 -97.83 -160.41 -23.65
C GLU A 604 -98.94 -161.42 -23.37
N LYS A 605 -98.60 -162.72 -23.27
CA LYS A 605 -99.57 -163.77 -22.91
C LYS A 605 -100.05 -163.66 -21.47
N ILE A 606 -99.18 -163.25 -20.54
CA ILE A 606 -99.55 -162.99 -19.14
C ILE A 606 -100.49 -161.78 -19.05
N ALA A 607 -100.15 -160.67 -19.70
CA ALA A 607 -100.97 -159.45 -19.71
C ALA A 607 -102.35 -159.64 -20.36
N ALA A 608 -102.51 -160.60 -21.28
CA ALA A 608 -103.80 -160.99 -21.83
C ALA A 608 -104.68 -161.72 -20.80
N LEU A 609 -104.10 -162.66 -20.04
CA LEU A 609 -104.81 -163.43 -19.01
C LEU A 609 -105.17 -162.56 -17.79
N GLU A 610 -104.30 -161.66 -17.36
CA GLU A 610 -104.58 -160.70 -16.28
C GLU A 610 -105.80 -159.81 -16.59
N ARG A 611 -106.02 -159.45 -17.86
CA ARG A 611 -107.23 -158.71 -18.28
C ARG A 611 -108.51 -159.52 -18.14
N GLN A 612 -108.49 -160.82 -18.46
CA GLN A 612 -109.66 -161.69 -18.25
C GLN A 612 -109.96 -161.88 -16.75
N LEU A 613 -108.91 -162.09 -15.94
CA LEU A 613 -109.01 -162.24 -14.49
C LEU A 613 -109.59 -160.99 -13.81
N LYS A 614 -109.25 -159.79 -14.33
CA LYS A 614 -109.77 -158.50 -13.84
C LYS A 614 -111.25 -158.25 -14.19
N VAL A 615 -111.78 -158.87 -15.25
CA VAL A 615 -113.22 -158.83 -15.59
C VAL A 615 -114.01 -159.83 -14.75
N GLN A 616 -113.46 -161.03 -14.51
CA GLN A 616 -114.10 -162.02 -13.63
C GLN A 616 -114.14 -161.56 -12.17
N SER A 617 -113.12 -160.85 -11.68
CA SER A 617 -113.14 -160.33 -10.30
C SER A 617 -114.12 -159.18 -10.08
N SER A 618 -114.48 -158.39 -11.12
CA SER A 618 -115.63 -157.48 -11.03
C SER A 618 -116.97 -158.24 -10.98
N SER A 619 -117.14 -159.31 -11.76
CA SER A 619 -118.35 -160.14 -11.70
C SER A 619 -118.52 -160.84 -10.34
N HIS A 620 -117.43 -161.25 -9.69
CA HIS A 620 -117.46 -161.74 -8.31
C HIS A 620 -117.94 -160.71 -7.29
N ARG A 621 -117.94 -159.40 -7.58
CA ARG A 621 -118.31 -158.36 -6.62
C ARG A 621 -119.80 -158.07 -6.57
N GLU A 622 -120.48 -158.07 -7.73
CA GLU A 622 -121.94 -157.84 -7.79
C GLU A 622 -122.71 -159.10 -7.37
N ALA A 623 -122.32 -160.27 -7.89
CA ALA A 623 -122.99 -161.54 -7.57
C ALA A 623 -122.89 -161.94 -6.08
N LEU A 624 -121.87 -161.46 -5.35
CA LEU A 624 -121.79 -161.65 -3.89
C LEU A 624 -122.76 -160.75 -3.13
N LEU A 625 -122.89 -159.48 -3.52
CA LEU A 625 -123.83 -158.55 -2.86
C LEU A 625 -125.29 -158.99 -3.04
N ASP A 626 -125.67 -159.46 -4.23
CA ASP A 626 -127.00 -160.03 -4.46
C ASP A 626 -127.24 -161.28 -3.59
N LYS A 627 -126.24 -162.15 -3.44
CA LYS A 627 -126.35 -163.37 -2.63
C LYS A 627 -126.32 -163.11 -1.13
N GLU A 628 -125.61 -162.08 -0.66
CA GLU A 628 -125.69 -161.62 0.72
C GLU A 628 -127.09 -161.06 1.04
N SER A 629 -127.77 -160.43 0.07
CA SER A 629 -129.18 -160.03 0.21
C SER A 629 -130.15 -161.22 0.26
N GLU A 630 -129.94 -162.26 -0.55
CA GLU A 630 -130.70 -163.52 -0.46
C GLU A 630 -130.49 -164.20 0.90
N ILE A 631 -129.25 -164.26 1.39
CA ILE A 631 -128.90 -164.84 2.69
C ILE A 631 -129.64 -164.12 3.83
N ALA A 632 -129.72 -162.78 3.81
CA ALA A 632 -130.53 -162.03 4.75
C ALA A 632 -132.03 -162.43 4.68
N SER A 633 -132.58 -162.57 3.47
CA SER A 633 -133.98 -162.99 3.28
C SER A 633 -134.28 -164.44 3.71
N LEU A 634 -133.28 -165.31 3.66
CA LEU A 634 -133.39 -166.72 4.05
C LEU A 634 -133.19 -166.91 5.55
N LEU A 635 -132.36 -166.09 6.20
CA LEU A 635 -132.25 -166.04 7.66
C LEU A 635 -133.54 -165.52 8.33
N GLU A 636 -134.25 -164.58 7.70
CA GLU A 636 -135.58 -164.17 8.19
C GLU A 636 -136.63 -165.31 8.05
N LYS A 637 -136.49 -166.19 7.04
CA LYS A 637 -137.31 -167.40 6.92
C LYS A 637 -136.92 -168.51 7.89
N LEU A 638 -135.63 -168.62 8.23
CA LEU A 638 -135.11 -169.50 9.29
C LEU A 638 -135.79 -169.13 10.62
N ARG A 639 -135.74 -167.84 10.96
CA ARG A 639 -136.40 -167.24 12.15
C ARG A 639 -137.89 -167.55 12.24
N LEU A 640 -138.60 -167.60 11.11
CA LEU A 640 -140.03 -167.96 11.09
C LEU A 640 -140.27 -169.47 11.23
N LYS A 641 -139.46 -170.33 10.61
CA LYS A 641 -139.65 -171.80 10.69
C LYS A 641 -139.24 -172.40 12.03
N ASP A 642 -138.19 -171.89 12.67
CA ASP A 642 -137.83 -172.26 14.04
C ASP A 642 -138.97 -171.92 15.03
N GLY A 643 -139.71 -170.85 14.77
CA GLY A 643 -140.91 -170.45 15.52
C GLY A 643 -142.17 -171.28 15.26
N GLU A 644 -142.16 -172.20 14.29
CA GLU A 644 -143.26 -173.14 14.01
C GLU A 644 -142.97 -174.55 14.55
N ILE A 645 -141.81 -175.13 14.25
CA ILE A 645 -141.52 -176.55 14.62
C ILE A 645 -141.08 -176.71 16.07
N SER A 646 -140.67 -175.63 16.75
CA SER A 646 -140.57 -175.63 18.22
C SER A 646 -141.89 -176.01 18.88
N ARG A 647 -143.05 -175.64 18.29
CA ARG A 647 -144.39 -176.01 18.79
C ARG A 647 -144.67 -177.51 18.62
N MET A 648 -144.28 -178.11 17.50
CA MET A 648 -144.43 -179.57 17.31
C MET A 648 -143.55 -180.38 18.29
N ARG A 649 -142.40 -179.83 18.71
CA ARG A 649 -141.61 -180.43 19.79
C ARG A 649 -142.31 -180.35 21.15
N GLU A 650 -143.13 -179.33 21.39
CA GLU A 650 -143.95 -179.22 22.61
C GLU A 650 -145.12 -180.24 22.59
N ASP A 651 -145.78 -180.44 21.44
CA ASP A 651 -146.90 -181.40 21.32
C ASP A 651 -146.48 -182.87 21.51
N GLU A 652 -145.35 -183.31 20.95
CA GLU A 652 -144.89 -184.70 21.16
C GLU A 652 -144.18 -184.93 22.50
N THR A 653 -143.60 -183.89 23.12
CA THR A 653 -143.12 -184.00 24.52
C THR A 653 -144.27 -184.01 25.53
N GLN A 654 -145.47 -183.51 25.18
CA GLN A 654 -146.69 -183.81 25.94
C GLN A 654 -147.09 -185.28 25.85
N ARG A 655 -146.97 -185.93 24.67
CA ARG A 655 -147.20 -187.39 24.55
C ARG A 655 -146.25 -188.22 25.40
N ALA A 656 -144.97 -187.84 25.45
CA ALA A 656 -143.98 -188.50 26.30
C ALA A 656 -144.38 -188.52 27.80
N ARG A 657 -145.13 -187.50 28.26
CA ARG A 657 -145.57 -187.36 29.66
C ARG A 657 -146.81 -188.16 30.05
N ILE A 658 -147.60 -188.70 29.11
CA ILE A 658 -148.85 -189.38 29.46
C ILE A 658 -148.65 -190.90 29.68
N LEU A 659 -147.84 -191.57 28.85
CA LEU A 659 -147.62 -193.01 28.99
C LEU A 659 -146.60 -193.41 30.08
N GLN A 660 -145.59 -192.57 30.37
CA GLN A 660 -144.62 -192.86 31.43
C GLN A 660 -145.23 -192.74 32.84
N ASN A 661 -146.20 -191.83 33.02
CA ASN A 661 -146.84 -191.56 34.32
C ASN A 661 -147.92 -192.60 34.72
N ALA A 662 -148.22 -193.60 33.87
CA ALA A 662 -149.33 -194.52 34.11
C ALA A 662 -148.98 -195.73 35.02
N VAL A 663 -147.73 -196.23 35.01
CA VAL A 663 -147.41 -197.55 35.59
C VAL A 663 -146.30 -197.53 36.66
N LEU A 664 -145.58 -196.42 36.85
CA LEU A 664 -144.65 -196.26 37.99
C LEU A 664 -145.38 -196.08 39.35
N ALA A 665 -146.71 -196.10 39.35
CA ALA A 665 -147.56 -195.82 40.51
C ALA A 665 -147.99 -197.06 41.31
N TYR A 666 -147.59 -198.29 40.94
CA TYR A 666 -148.07 -199.51 41.61
C TYR A 666 -146.95 -200.49 42.03
N VAL A 667 -146.64 -200.48 43.33
CA VAL A 667 -145.93 -201.52 44.13
C VAL A 667 -144.46 -201.78 43.70
N GLN A 668 -143.40 -201.24 44.31
CA GLN A 668 -142.97 -201.06 45.72
C GLN A 668 -142.07 -202.19 46.29
N ALA A 669 -141.22 -201.77 47.25
CA ALA A 669 -140.59 -202.54 48.33
C ALA A 669 -139.37 -203.46 48.04
N SER A 670 -138.16 -202.96 48.33
CA SER A 670 -137.14 -203.64 49.17
C SER A 670 -136.04 -202.64 49.64
N PRO A 671 -135.36 -202.84 50.80
CA PRO A 671 -134.48 -201.82 51.42
C PRO A 671 -133.00 -202.24 51.67
N LEU A 672 -132.23 -201.32 52.29
CA LEU A 672 -130.84 -201.46 52.84
C LEU A 672 -129.69 -201.33 51.81
N GLY A 673 -128.52 -200.72 52.14
CA GLY A 673 -128.15 -199.97 53.36
C GLY A 673 -126.65 -199.52 53.39
N ALA A 674 -126.29 -198.71 54.40
CA ALA A 674 -124.94 -198.19 54.77
C ALA A 674 -124.20 -197.27 53.74
N LEU A 675 -123.70 -196.05 54.05
CA LEU A 675 -122.87 -195.51 55.17
C LEU A 675 -121.37 -195.88 55.08
N SER A 676 -120.37 -195.02 55.35
CA SER A 676 -120.28 -193.55 55.59
C SER A 676 -118.79 -193.17 55.85
N PRO A 677 -118.38 -192.02 56.44
CA PRO A 677 -118.99 -190.68 56.55
C PRO A 677 -118.03 -189.54 56.10
N ARG A 678 -118.42 -188.41 55.50
CA ARG A 678 -119.71 -187.91 54.98
C ARG A 678 -119.61 -187.51 53.47
N LYS A 679 -118.49 -187.78 52.78
CA LYS A 679 -118.34 -188.93 51.88
C LYS A 679 -119.46 -188.99 50.84
#